data_AF-A0A2J4YMK6-F1
#
_entry.id   AF-A0A2J4YMK6-F1
#
_cell.length_a   1.000
_cell.length_b   1.000
_cell.length_c   1.000
_cell.angle_alpha   90.00
_cell.angle_beta   90.00
_cell.angle_gamma   90.00
#
_symmetry.space_group_name_H-M   'P 1'
#
loop_
_entity.id
_entity.type
_entity.pdbx_description
1 polymer ?
#
loop_
_entity_poly.entity_id
_entity_poly.type
_entity_poly.pdbx_seq_one_letter_code
_entity_poly.pdbx_strand_id
1 'polypeptide(L)'
;RPVMHLPTRDYYRFQTNRLSPTSYSSVDSGAISPREKSKLFSVLEGYDMKIAKFACQVLDADTGLDFSTIDSWRIGDFEFICAPGLNASERSKYDVSLKGQQSSLTLFEPLTREPSDLLVIVKAYSDGGLQSSYIANLSKNASYPLHHTFELKVFQDQASTAYTMEVYALGINGEQSFLLLQTGAEFVREMNLNMQLVEPIRANYQFEWLAKKVPKRERARLETAGQIGRAISRPSRSQMGGYADDPWVPLNWLIQNRVKQLCPKKSDGRFFPTLNDSSGMSRLELIDWLKGIFERHHDAKIAWIDPFMEDVGIELLNRLGTATADYLVITTEKMSNDDSIKEADEPNRVENLLARCSGWNNGYFGSVCLKILSVPDKKLHDRMILIRSANGQPLAGYHLSNSVQRASEKHPLLVTPIPLDVIPQVFEYVDQIIQSTLYGEGNPHLPARIIFNSADISPCEEEKPKGLNHNSSFAELPCAGSVLAWWLDDEQLSNLSGAVLMEQMSAKGYIKDGKLDGDRFDALPAKFWTEGLPIADFHSAWDALGYVIANSPASRYAGSLYNKEQSVLSELVKVALLEHISPSRAKALQPRLTKKQLDIEHYCSQGLTALLLSKNDPFSTFTYSPVDTSWSDYYSIQL
;
A
#
# COMPACT_ATOMS: atom_id res chain seq x y z
N ARG A 1 -14.15 -26.05 -38.34
CA ARG A 1 -14.60 -26.29 -36.96
C ARG A 1 -16.10 -26.50 -36.98
N PRO A 2 -16.61 -27.65 -36.48
CA PRO A 2 -18.05 -27.90 -36.41
C PRO A 2 -18.74 -26.86 -35.51
N VAL A 3 -20.06 -26.79 -35.59
CA VAL A 3 -20.85 -25.96 -34.68
C VAL A 3 -20.72 -26.52 -33.26
N MET A 4 -20.36 -25.66 -32.31
CA MET A 4 -20.28 -25.99 -30.90
C MET A 4 -21.09 -24.98 -30.10
N HIS A 5 -21.81 -25.44 -29.09
CA HIS A 5 -22.44 -24.53 -28.14
C HIS A 5 -21.37 -23.97 -27.20
N LEU A 6 -21.26 -22.65 -27.13
CA LEU A 6 -20.38 -21.91 -26.25
C LEU A 6 -21.22 -21.26 -25.15
N PRO A 7 -21.03 -21.61 -23.87
CA PRO A 7 -21.78 -20.98 -22.78
C PRO A 7 -21.44 -19.48 -22.67
N THR A 8 -22.25 -18.72 -21.92
CA THR A 8 -22.00 -17.29 -21.66
C THR A 8 -20.57 -17.03 -21.19
N ARG A 9 -20.02 -15.85 -21.48
CA ARG A 9 -18.64 -15.48 -21.08
C ARG A 9 -18.38 -15.58 -19.58
N ASP A 10 -19.43 -15.47 -18.78
CA ASP A 10 -19.36 -15.47 -17.32
C ASP A 10 -19.49 -16.88 -16.72
N TYR A 11 -19.57 -17.90 -17.58
CA TYR A 11 -19.79 -19.28 -17.18
C TYR A 11 -18.67 -19.79 -16.27
N TYR A 12 -18.97 -19.82 -14.97
CA TYR A 12 -17.99 -20.11 -13.93
C TYR A 12 -17.50 -21.57 -13.92
N ARG A 13 -18.23 -22.50 -14.56
CA ARG A 13 -17.81 -23.89 -14.60
C ARG A 13 -16.59 -24.02 -15.50
N PHE A 14 -15.43 -24.29 -14.89
CA PHE A 14 -14.12 -24.54 -15.51
C PHE A 14 -14.06 -25.75 -16.48
N GLN A 15 -15.20 -26.27 -16.93
CA GLN A 15 -15.29 -27.39 -17.87
C GLN A 15 -14.77 -27.00 -19.26
N THR A 16 -14.79 -25.71 -19.61
CA THR A 16 -14.28 -25.24 -20.89
C THR A 16 -13.76 -23.80 -20.81
N ASN A 17 -12.70 -23.52 -21.56
CA ASN A 17 -12.20 -22.17 -21.83
C ASN A 17 -12.69 -21.64 -23.20
N ARG A 18 -13.64 -22.34 -23.83
CA ARG A 18 -14.29 -21.94 -25.10
C ARG A 18 -15.62 -21.32 -24.73
N LEU A 19 -15.64 -20.00 -24.61
CA LEU A 19 -16.79 -19.23 -24.15
C LEU A 19 -17.37 -18.39 -25.27
N SER A 20 -18.63 -17.99 -25.12
CA SER A 20 -19.31 -17.02 -25.98
C SER A 20 -18.51 -15.71 -26.06
N PRO A 21 -18.58 -14.99 -27.20
CA PRO A 21 -18.02 -13.64 -27.29
C PRO A 21 -18.61 -12.67 -26.27
N THR A 22 -19.80 -12.96 -25.73
CA THR A 22 -20.57 -12.07 -24.88
C THR A 22 -21.02 -12.76 -23.60
N SER A 23 -21.18 -11.97 -22.53
CA SER A 23 -21.80 -12.39 -21.27
C SER A 23 -23.32 -12.53 -21.38
N TYR A 24 -23.94 -11.80 -22.32
CA TYR A 24 -25.40 -11.69 -22.41
C TYR A 24 -26.10 -12.96 -22.93
N SER A 25 -25.42 -13.78 -23.73
CA SER A 25 -26.00 -15.01 -24.29
C SER A 25 -24.94 -16.05 -24.56
N SER A 26 -25.30 -17.32 -24.38
CA SER A 26 -24.58 -18.41 -25.01
C SER A 26 -24.83 -18.39 -26.52
N VAL A 27 -23.95 -19.04 -27.26
CA VAL A 27 -24.00 -19.03 -28.72
C VAL A 27 -23.64 -20.37 -29.31
N ASP A 28 -24.26 -20.72 -30.43
CA ASP A 28 -23.76 -21.76 -31.31
C ASP A 28 -22.75 -21.16 -32.27
N SER A 29 -21.52 -21.65 -32.20
CA SER A 29 -20.39 -21.13 -32.95
C SER A 29 -19.79 -22.21 -33.86
N GLY A 30 -19.82 -21.95 -35.17
CA GLY A 30 -19.11 -22.71 -36.19
C GLY A 30 -18.04 -21.84 -36.84
N ALA A 31 -16.97 -22.43 -37.37
CA ALA A 31 -15.96 -21.63 -38.08
C ALA A 31 -15.28 -22.36 -39.23
N ILE A 32 -14.90 -21.59 -40.25
CA ILE A 32 -13.97 -21.99 -41.29
C ILE A 32 -12.56 -21.61 -40.83
N SER A 33 -11.71 -22.62 -40.64
CA SER A 33 -10.33 -22.44 -40.19
C SER A 33 -9.37 -22.75 -41.35
N PRO A 34 -8.62 -21.76 -41.88
CA PRO A 34 -7.62 -21.99 -42.91
C PRO A 34 -6.53 -22.95 -42.41
N ARG A 35 -6.03 -23.85 -43.27
CA ARG A 35 -4.95 -24.77 -42.90
C ARG A 35 -3.64 -24.02 -42.61
N GLU A 36 -3.39 -22.90 -43.30
CA GLU A 36 -2.22 -22.06 -43.04
C GLU A 36 -2.32 -21.21 -41.77
N LYS A 37 -3.45 -21.20 -41.05
CA LYS A 37 -3.60 -20.47 -39.78
C LYS A 37 -2.49 -20.79 -38.77
N SER A 38 -2.04 -22.05 -38.74
CA SER A 38 -0.92 -22.48 -37.90
C SER A 38 0.41 -21.78 -38.22
N LYS A 39 0.55 -21.17 -39.40
CA LYS A 39 1.74 -20.47 -39.89
C LYS A 39 1.67 -18.95 -39.75
N LEU A 40 0.58 -18.37 -39.21
CA LEU A 40 0.39 -16.92 -39.04
C LEU A 40 1.56 -16.24 -38.31
N PHE A 41 2.11 -16.91 -37.31
CA PHE A 41 3.35 -16.51 -36.64
C PHE A 41 4.34 -17.65 -36.78
N SER A 42 5.48 -17.43 -37.44
CA SER A 42 6.39 -18.49 -37.87
C SER A 42 7.68 -18.54 -37.06
N VAL A 43 8.08 -17.41 -36.47
CA VAL A 43 9.30 -17.27 -35.67
C VAL A 43 8.93 -16.76 -34.27
N LEU A 44 9.49 -17.38 -33.22
CA LEU A 44 9.16 -17.04 -31.83
C LEU A 44 9.86 -15.77 -31.31
N GLU A 45 10.78 -15.22 -32.09
CA GLU A 45 11.63 -14.08 -31.74
C GLU A 45 11.58 -12.99 -32.82
N GLY A 46 11.94 -11.75 -32.44
CA GLY A 46 12.03 -10.65 -33.39
C GLY A 46 10.70 -9.98 -33.74
N TYR A 47 10.44 -9.77 -35.04
CA TYR A 47 9.30 -8.99 -35.52
C TYR A 47 7.94 -9.67 -35.29
N ASP A 48 7.87 -11.01 -35.37
CA ASP A 48 6.65 -11.78 -35.17
C ASP A 48 6.07 -11.56 -33.76
N MET A 49 6.90 -11.43 -32.72
CA MET A 49 6.43 -11.09 -31.37
C MET A 49 5.79 -9.70 -31.31
N LYS A 50 6.38 -8.70 -31.98
CA LYS A 50 5.84 -7.34 -32.02
C LYS A 50 4.52 -7.30 -32.80
N ILE A 51 4.45 -8.00 -33.92
CA ILE A 51 3.24 -8.10 -34.75
C ILE A 51 2.14 -8.84 -34.01
N ALA A 52 2.44 -9.96 -33.35
CA ALA A 52 1.46 -10.72 -32.57
C ALA A 52 0.87 -9.88 -31.42
N LYS A 53 1.71 -9.17 -30.67
CA LYS A 53 1.25 -8.27 -29.60
C LYS A 53 0.38 -7.14 -30.14
N PHE A 54 0.81 -6.51 -31.22
CA PHE A 54 0.03 -5.44 -31.86
C PHE A 54 -1.31 -5.95 -32.39
N ALA A 55 -1.32 -7.10 -33.08
CA ALA A 55 -2.54 -7.70 -33.60
C ALA A 55 -3.52 -8.09 -32.48
N CYS A 56 -3.04 -8.68 -31.38
CA CYS A 56 -3.90 -8.97 -30.22
C CYS A 56 -4.46 -7.67 -29.64
N GLN A 57 -3.64 -6.63 -29.43
CA GLN A 57 -4.12 -5.36 -28.90
C GLN A 57 -5.22 -4.71 -29.75
N VAL A 58 -5.07 -4.73 -31.08
CA VAL A 58 -6.09 -4.19 -32.01
C VAL A 58 -7.36 -5.04 -31.97
N LEU A 59 -7.23 -6.37 -32.05
CA LEU A 59 -8.39 -7.26 -32.02
C LEU A 59 -9.13 -7.21 -30.68
N ASP A 60 -8.41 -7.11 -29.57
CA ASP A 60 -8.98 -6.97 -28.22
C ASP A 60 -9.78 -5.66 -28.12
N ALA A 61 -9.24 -4.56 -28.64
CA ALA A 61 -9.91 -3.27 -28.65
C ALA A 61 -11.16 -3.25 -29.54
N ASP A 62 -11.10 -3.85 -30.73
CA ASP A 62 -12.19 -3.83 -31.70
C ASP A 62 -13.35 -4.76 -31.30
N THR A 63 -13.05 -5.88 -30.64
CA THR A 63 -14.04 -6.94 -30.37
C THR A 63 -14.44 -7.07 -28.90
N GLY A 64 -13.64 -6.52 -27.97
CA GLY A 64 -13.79 -6.75 -26.54
C GLY A 64 -13.37 -8.16 -26.06
N LEU A 65 -12.80 -8.98 -26.95
CA LEU A 65 -12.28 -10.32 -26.64
C LEU A 65 -10.83 -10.25 -26.14
N ASP A 66 -10.31 -11.34 -25.57
CA ASP A 66 -8.90 -11.43 -25.14
C ASP A 66 -8.16 -12.47 -25.98
N PHE A 67 -7.67 -12.02 -27.13
CA PHE A 67 -6.92 -12.80 -28.09
C PHE A 67 -5.51 -13.13 -27.62
N SER A 68 -4.99 -12.42 -26.63
CA SER A 68 -3.72 -12.77 -25.98
C SER A 68 -3.84 -14.00 -25.09
N THR A 69 -5.05 -14.31 -24.59
CA THR A 69 -5.30 -15.46 -23.70
C THR A 69 -6.42 -16.39 -24.17
N ILE A 70 -7.66 -16.19 -23.71
CA ILE A 70 -8.77 -17.15 -23.76
C ILE A 70 -9.36 -17.26 -25.17
N ASP A 71 -9.31 -16.19 -25.96
CA ASP A 71 -9.88 -16.10 -27.31
C ASP A 71 -8.84 -16.33 -28.42
N SER A 72 -7.56 -16.55 -28.07
CA SER A 72 -6.45 -16.81 -29.01
C SER A 72 -6.70 -17.88 -30.07
N TRP A 73 -7.59 -18.83 -29.79
CA TRP A 73 -7.98 -19.89 -30.72
C TRP A 73 -8.85 -19.42 -31.88
N ARG A 74 -9.49 -18.25 -31.79
CA ARG A 74 -10.32 -17.66 -32.84
C ARG A 74 -9.48 -16.93 -33.89
N ILE A 75 -8.21 -16.61 -33.61
CA ILE A 75 -7.35 -15.85 -34.52
C ILE A 75 -7.26 -16.55 -35.89
N GLY A 76 -7.56 -15.83 -36.96
CA GLY A 76 -7.52 -16.35 -38.33
C GLY A 76 -8.66 -17.29 -38.71
N ASP A 77 -9.65 -17.50 -37.83
CA ASP A 77 -10.91 -18.17 -38.21
C ASP A 77 -11.88 -17.17 -38.85
N PHE A 78 -12.67 -17.64 -39.80
CA PHE A 78 -13.91 -16.99 -40.19
C PHE A 78 -15.06 -17.66 -39.44
N GLU A 79 -15.62 -16.97 -38.45
CA GLU A 79 -16.54 -17.53 -37.47
C GLU A 79 -17.99 -17.09 -37.72
N PHE A 80 -18.91 -18.05 -37.66
CA PHE A 80 -20.35 -17.86 -37.70
C PHE A 80 -20.92 -18.05 -36.30
N ILE A 81 -21.71 -17.08 -35.84
CA ILE A 81 -22.29 -17.06 -34.50
C ILE A 81 -23.81 -17.01 -34.63
N CYS A 82 -24.49 -17.95 -33.99
CA CYS A 82 -25.92 -17.91 -33.77
C CYS A 82 -26.17 -17.70 -32.26
N ALA A 83 -26.92 -16.66 -31.90
CA ALA A 83 -27.22 -16.32 -30.51
C ALA A 83 -28.74 -16.35 -30.28
N PRO A 84 -29.35 -17.51 -29.97
CA PRO A 84 -30.80 -17.62 -29.77
C PRO A 84 -31.33 -16.71 -28.65
N GLY A 85 -30.49 -16.45 -27.64
CA GLY A 85 -30.79 -15.56 -26.51
C GLY A 85 -30.69 -14.07 -26.83
N LEU A 86 -30.33 -13.66 -28.04
CA LEU A 86 -30.28 -12.26 -28.47
C LEU A 86 -31.33 -11.97 -29.56
N ASN A 87 -31.82 -10.73 -29.59
CA ASN A 87 -32.64 -10.22 -30.68
C ASN A 87 -31.80 -9.52 -31.76
N ALA A 88 -32.46 -9.04 -32.82
CA ALA A 88 -31.78 -8.38 -33.95
C ALA A 88 -31.06 -7.07 -33.58
N SER A 89 -31.35 -6.50 -32.40
CA SER A 89 -30.66 -5.34 -31.84
C SER A 89 -29.62 -5.72 -30.78
N GLU A 90 -29.20 -6.99 -30.75
CA GLU A 90 -28.23 -7.56 -29.81
C GLU A 90 -28.63 -7.43 -28.33
N ARG A 91 -29.93 -7.27 -28.04
CA ARG A 91 -30.45 -7.25 -26.67
C ARG A 91 -30.81 -8.66 -26.21
N SER A 92 -30.61 -8.92 -24.92
CA SER A 92 -31.01 -10.19 -24.31
C SER A 92 -32.53 -10.40 -24.41
N LYS A 93 -32.91 -11.61 -24.83
CA LYS A 93 -34.31 -12.09 -24.86
C LYS A 93 -34.72 -12.76 -23.55
N TYR A 94 -33.82 -12.85 -22.58
CA TYR A 94 -34.11 -13.45 -21.30
C TYR A 94 -33.48 -12.67 -20.15
N ASP A 95 -34.06 -12.83 -18.97
CA ASP A 95 -33.52 -12.36 -17.70
C ASP A 95 -33.70 -13.43 -16.63
N VAL A 96 -32.71 -13.57 -15.74
CA VAL A 96 -32.75 -14.53 -14.64
C VAL A 96 -32.56 -13.76 -13.35
N SER A 97 -33.59 -13.75 -12.50
CA SER A 97 -33.51 -13.18 -11.17
C SER A 97 -33.50 -14.29 -10.13
N LEU A 98 -32.36 -14.43 -9.44
CA LEU A 98 -32.17 -15.42 -8.36
C LEU A 98 -32.19 -14.78 -6.97
N LYS A 99 -32.56 -13.49 -6.88
CA LYS A 99 -32.59 -12.72 -5.63
C LYS A 99 -34.03 -12.50 -5.16
N GLY A 100 -34.27 -12.62 -3.86
CA GLY A 100 -35.58 -12.39 -3.23
C GLY A 100 -36.24 -13.69 -2.75
N GLN A 101 -37.53 -13.62 -2.38
CA GLN A 101 -38.27 -14.78 -1.89
C GLN A 101 -38.50 -15.86 -2.97
N GLN A 102 -38.57 -15.47 -4.25
CA GLN A 102 -38.76 -16.37 -5.38
C GLN A 102 -37.74 -16.08 -6.48
N SER A 103 -37.21 -17.14 -7.08
CA SER A 103 -36.38 -17.05 -8.28
C SER A 103 -37.27 -17.03 -9.52
N SER A 104 -36.81 -16.40 -10.59
CA SER A 104 -37.58 -16.31 -11.83
C SER A 104 -36.71 -16.30 -13.07
N LEU A 105 -37.27 -16.86 -14.13
CA LEU A 105 -36.81 -16.74 -15.51
C LEU A 105 -37.87 -15.94 -16.27
N THR A 106 -37.46 -14.83 -16.86
CA THR A 106 -38.29 -14.07 -17.79
C THR A 106 -37.77 -14.30 -19.20
N LEU A 107 -38.65 -14.69 -20.13
CA LEU A 107 -38.37 -14.70 -21.56
C LEU A 107 -39.16 -13.57 -22.22
N PHE A 108 -38.49 -12.58 -22.77
CA PHE A 108 -39.11 -11.42 -23.43
C PHE A 108 -39.64 -11.74 -24.83
N GLU A 109 -38.97 -12.66 -25.52
CA GLU A 109 -39.28 -13.09 -26.88
C GLU A 109 -39.00 -14.60 -27.05
N PRO A 110 -39.59 -15.28 -28.05
CA PRO A 110 -39.23 -16.65 -28.39
C PRO A 110 -37.73 -16.83 -28.68
N LEU A 111 -37.16 -17.90 -28.15
CA LEU A 111 -35.76 -18.28 -28.38
C LEU A 111 -35.57 -19.02 -29.73
N THR A 112 -36.64 -19.62 -30.26
CA THR A 112 -36.67 -20.32 -31.55
C THR A 112 -37.50 -19.55 -32.57
N ARG A 113 -37.22 -19.74 -33.86
CA ARG A 113 -38.03 -19.14 -34.95
C ARG A 113 -39.44 -19.75 -34.99
N GLU A 114 -39.53 -21.07 -34.83
CA GLU A 114 -40.80 -21.79 -34.70
C GLU A 114 -41.02 -22.13 -33.22
N PRO A 115 -42.21 -21.87 -32.65
CA PRO A 115 -42.47 -22.15 -31.24
C PRO A 115 -42.26 -23.63 -30.87
N SER A 116 -41.41 -23.88 -29.88
CA SER A 116 -41.13 -25.23 -29.35
C SER A 116 -41.35 -25.24 -27.84
N ASP A 117 -41.71 -26.41 -27.29
CA ASP A 117 -41.76 -26.57 -25.85
C ASP A 117 -40.32 -26.48 -25.31
N LEU A 118 -40.13 -25.79 -24.18
CA LEU A 118 -38.81 -25.55 -23.62
C LEU A 118 -38.62 -26.37 -22.35
N LEU A 119 -37.47 -27.01 -22.20
CA LEU A 119 -37.04 -27.64 -20.94
C LEU A 119 -36.01 -26.74 -20.27
N VAL A 120 -36.35 -26.21 -19.10
CA VAL A 120 -35.48 -25.38 -18.27
C VAL A 120 -34.89 -26.22 -17.16
N ILE A 121 -33.57 -26.19 -17.01
CA ILE A 121 -32.83 -26.88 -15.96
C ILE A 121 -31.98 -25.85 -15.23
N VAL A 122 -32.21 -25.67 -13.93
CA VAL A 122 -31.40 -24.81 -13.05
C VAL A 122 -30.70 -25.71 -12.04
N LYS A 123 -29.40 -25.50 -11.83
CA LYS A 123 -28.58 -26.24 -10.87
C LYS A 123 -27.88 -25.27 -9.95
N ALA A 124 -27.92 -25.52 -8.66
CA ALA A 124 -27.29 -24.72 -7.60
C ALA A 124 -26.09 -25.46 -7.01
N TYR A 125 -25.01 -24.75 -6.76
CA TYR A 125 -23.73 -25.33 -6.35
C TYR A 125 -23.16 -24.64 -5.11
N SER A 126 -22.40 -25.40 -4.32
CA SER A 126 -21.49 -24.88 -3.30
C SER A 126 -20.16 -25.60 -3.41
N ASP A 127 -19.07 -24.84 -3.50
CA ASP A 127 -17.70 -25.37 -3.64
C ASP A 127 -17.57 -26.44 -4.73
N GLY A 128 -18.18 -26.18 -5.90
CA GLY A 128 -18.21 -27.11 -7.04
C GLY A 128 -19.17 -28.30 -6.92
N GLY A 129 -19.66 -28.62 -5.72
CA GLY A 129 -20.65 -29.67 -5.46
C GLY A 129 -22.08 -29.24 -5.81
N LEU A 130 -22.86 -30.12 -6.46
CA LEU A 130 -24.28 -29.87 -6.76
C LEU A 130 -25.10 -29.99 -5.46
N GLN A 131 -25.73 -28.90 -5.03
CA GLN A 131 -26.58 -28.88 -3.83
C GLN A 131 -28.06 -29.12 -4.16
N SER A 132 -28.53 -28.59 -5.29
CA SER A 132 -29.92 -28.71 -5.69
C SER A 132 -30.11 -28.50 -7.19
N SER A 133 -31.22 -28.98 -7.72
CA SER A 133 -31.59 -28.79 -9.12
C SER A 133 -33.11 -28.61 -9.27
N TYR A 134 -33.50 -27.76 -10.20
CA TYR A 134 -34.87 -27.50 -10.60
C TYR A 134 -35.02 -27.80 -12.09
N ILE A 135 -36.11 -28.46 -12.48
CA ILE A 135 -36.40 -28.81 -13.88
C ILE A 135 -37.86 -28.48 -14.16
N ALA A 136 -38.13 -27.75 -15.26
CA ALA A 136 -39.49 -27.39 -15.67
C ALA A 136 -39.67 -27.39 -17.18
N ASN A 137 -40.89 -27.67 -17.62
CA ASN A 137 -41.32 -27.55 -19.01
C ASN A 137 -42.13 -26.26 -19.19
N LEU A 138 -41.78 -25.47 -20.19
CA LEU A 138 -42.53 -24.28 -20.62
C LEU A 138 -43.21 -24.56 -21.95
N SER A 139 -44.50 -24.26 -22.04
CA SER A 139 -45.28 -24.58 -23.24
C SER A 139 -44.96 -23.65 -24.40
N LYS A 140 -44.89 -24.20 -25.61
CA LYS A 140 -44.77 -23.46 -26.87
C LYS A 140 -45.92 -22.48 -27.14
N ASN A 141 -47.07 -22.68 -26.48
CA ASN A 141 -48.26 -21.86 -26.62
C ASN A 141 -48.30 -20.67 -25.64
N ALA A 142 -47.25 -20.49 -24.82
CA ALA A 142 -47.17 -19.39 -23.88
C ALA A 142 -47.06 -18.03 -24.59
N SER A 143 -47.76 -17.01 -24.06
CA SER A 143 -47.61 -15.64 -24.51
C SER A 143 -46.35 -15.00 -23.95
N TYR A 144 -45.67 -14.18 -24.76
CA TYR A 144 -44.48 -13.43 -24.36
C TYR A 144 -44.85 -11.98 -23.97
N PRO A 145 -44.23 -11.39 -22.92
CA PRO A 145 -43.17 -11.97 -22.10
C PRO A 145 -43.66 -13.10 -21.19
N LEU A 146 -42.94 -14.22 -21.18
CA LEU A 146 -43.21 -15.37 -20.33
C LEU A 146 -42.44 -15.23 -19.03
N HIS A 147 -43.16 -15.13 -17.92
CA HIS A 147 -42.58 -15.10 -16.57
C HIS A 147 -42.77 -16.45 -15.90
N HIS A 148 -41.67 -17.14 -15.61
CA HIS A 148 -41.66 -18.42 -14.93
C HIS A 148 -40.95 -18.31 -13.57
N THR A 149 -41.69 -18.56 -12.49
CA THR A 149 -41.16 -18.53 -11.13
C THR A 149 -40.83 -19.93 -10.63
N PHE A 150 -39.74 -20.07 -9.89
CA PHE A 150 -39.32 -21.31 -9.27
C PHE A 150 -38.65 -21.06 -7.92
N GLU A 151 -38.62 -22.10 -7.09
CA GLU A 151 -38.10 -22.02 -5.72
C GLU A 151 -37.00 -23.06 -5.50
N LEU A 152 -35.84 -22.56 -5.07
CA LEU A 152 -34.71 -23.36 -4.61
C LEU A 152 -34.29 -22.80 -3.25
N LYS A 153 -34.54 -23.55 -2.17
CA LYS A 153 -34.23 -23.12 -0.79
C LYS A 153 -32.79 -22.62 -0.63
N VAL A 154 -31.85 -23.28 -1.30
CA VAL A 154 -30.42 -22.90 -1.30
C VAL A 154 -30.14 -21.50 -1.84
N PHE A 155 -31.00 -20.95 -2.69
CA PHE A 155 -30.92 -19.55 -3.15
C PHE A 155 -31.53 -18.59 -2.11
N GLN A 156 -32.66 -18.96 -1.51
CA GLN A 156 -33.31 -18.17 -0.44
C GLN A 156 -32.40 -18.04 0.79
N ASP A 157 -31.78 -19.16 1.19
CA ASP A 157 -30.88 -19.25 2.33
C ASP A 157 -29.47 -18.70 2.03
N GLN A 158 -29.22 -18.26 0.78
CA GLN A 158 -27.91 -17.81 0.28
C GLN A 158 -26.78 -18.85 0.49
N ALA A 159 -27.14 -20.13 0.61
CA ALA A 159 -26.24 -21.24 0.90
C ALA A 159 -25.41 -21.69 -0.31
N SER A 160 -25.86 -21.39 -1.53
CA SER A 160 -25.12 -21.68 -2.77
C SER A 160 -24.04 -20.63 -3.08
N THR A 161 -22.93 -21.05 -3.66
CA THR A 161 -21.86 -20.18 -4.16
C THR A 161 -21.96 -19.92 -5.66
N ALA A 162 -22.72 -20.73 -6.41
CA ALA A 162 -22.88 -20.55 -7.85
C ALA A 162 -24.14 -21.23 -8.40
N TYR A 163 -24.49 -20.94 -9.65
CA TYR A 163 -25.57 -21.60 -10.37
C TYR A 163 -25.26 -21.82 -11.85
N THR A 164 -25.88 -22.82 -12.47
CA THR A 164 -25.99 -22.94 -13.93
C THR A 164 -27.45 -23.03 -14.35
N MET A 165 -27.79 -22.51 -15.52
CA MET A 165 -29.09 -22.66 -16.16
C MET A 165 -28.92 -23.11 -17.61
N GLU A 166 -29.68 -24.14 -18.00
CA GLU A 166 -29.75 -24.69 -19.35
C GLU A 166 -31.19 -24.62 -19.84
N VAL A 167 -31.40 -24.18 -21.08
CA VAL A 167 -32.72 -24.19 -21.73
C VAL A 167 -32.62 -24.95 -23.04
N TYR A 168 -33.42 -26.00 -23.18
CA TYR A 168 -33.49 -26.82 -24.40
C TYR A 168 -34.79 -26.57 -25.15
N ALA A 169 -34.74 -26.50 -26.48
CA ALA A 169 -35.89 -26.72 -27.34
C ALA A 169 -36.16 -28.22 -27.41
N LEU A 170 -37.35 -28.65 -27.03
CA LEU A 170 -37.78 -30.04 -27.15
C LEU A 170 -38.20 -30.35 -28.58
N GLY A 171 -37.64 -31.42 -29.14
CA GLY A 171 -38.04 -31.95 -30.44
C GLY A 171 -39.45 -32.52 -30.40
N ILE A 172 -40.17 -32.41 -31.52
CA ILE A 172 -41.53 -32.94 -31.65
C ILE A 172 -41.45 -34.43 -32.02
N ASN A 173 -42.31 -35.28 -31.45
CA ASN A 173 -42.47 -36.69 -31.87
C ASN A 173 -41.18 -37.53 -31.91
N GLY A 174 -40.25 -37.31 -30.98
CA GLY A 174 -38.99 -38.07 -30.90
C GLY A 174 -37.84 -37.47 -31.71
N GLU A 175 -38.03 -36.29 -32.30
CA GLU A 175 -36.92 -35.49 -32.83
C GLU A 175 -35.92 -35.08 -31.75
N GLN A 176 -34.71 -34.75 -32.19
CA GLN A 176 -33.63 -34.33 -31.27
C GLN A 176 -34.00 -33.00 -30.59
N SER A 177 -33.66 -32.90 -29.31
CA SER A 177 -33.76 -31.65 -28.57
C SER A 177 -32.44 -30.90 -28.65
N PHE A 178 -32.49 -29.57 -28.71
CA PHE A 178 -31.32 -28.73 -28.92
C PHE A 178 -31.14 -27.74 -27.78
N LEU A 179 -29.91 -27.56 -27.31
CA LEU A 179 -29.56 -26.57 -26.30
C LEU A 179 -29.61 -25.17 -26.92
N LEU A 180 -30.47 -24.30 -26.38
CA LEU A 180 -30.62 -22.92 -26.85
C LEU A 180 -29.81 -21.95 -26.00
N LEU A 181 -29.73 -22.22 -24.70
CA LEU A 181 -29.17 -21.31 -23.72
C LEU A 181 -28.40 -22.08 -22.65
N GLN A 182 -27.18 -21.65 -22.37
CA GLN A 182 -26.37 -22.14 -21.27
C GLN A 182 -25.66 -20.99 -20.57
N THR A 183 -26.08 -20.71 -19.35
CA THR A 183 -25.50 -19.65 -18.52
C THR A 183 -25.18 -20.16 -17.13
N GLY A 184 -24.36 -19.41 -16.41
CA GLY A 184 -24.04 -19.68 -15.02
C GLY A 184 -23.05 -18.66 -14.50
N ALA A 185 -23.11 -18.39 -13.21
CA ALA A 185 -22.23 -17.44 -12.55
C ALA A 185 -22.01 -17.82 -11.09
N GLU A 186 -20.95 -17.27 -10.49
CA GLU A 186 -20.75 -17.30 -9.05
C GLU A 186 -21.55 -16.18 -8.37
N PHE A 187 -22.05 -16.47 -7.17
CA PHE A 187 -22.66 -15.46 -6.32
C PHE A 187 -21.57 -14.73 -5.56
N VAL A 188 -21.50 -13.41 -5.73
CA VAL A 188 -20.64 -12.56 -4.92
C VAL A 188 -21.26 -12.42 -3.53
N ARG A 189 -20.65 -13.07 -2.53
CA ARG A 189 -21.12 -13.05 -1.14
C ARG A 189 -20.64 -11.83 -0.36
N GLU A 190 -19.38 -11.48 -0.53
CA GLU A 190 -18.76 -10.31 0.10
C GLU A 190 -17.82 -9.64 -0.89
N MET A 191 -17.87 -8.31 -0.95
CA MET A 191 -16.85 -7.49 -1.59
C MET A 191 -16.03 -6.82 -0.49
N ASN A 192 -14.88 -7.39 -0.16
CA ASN A 192 -13.92 -6.74 0.72
C ASN A 192 -13.14 -5.68 -0.07
N LEU A 193 -13.55 -4.43 0.07
CA LEU A 193 -12.97 -3.28 -0.64
C LEU A 193 -11.93 -2.61 0.25
N ASN A 194 -10.67 -3.04 0.12
CA ASN A 194 -9.56 -2.45 0.84
C ASN A 194 -9.01 -1.25 0.04
N MET A 195 -9.60 -0.07 0.22
CA MET A 195 -9.08 1.18 -0.34
C MET A 195 -7.93 1.68 0.53
N GLN A 196 -6.68 1.45 0.12
CA GLN A 196 -5.60 2.29 0.63
C GLN A 196 -5.36 3.42 -0.39
N LEU A 197 -5.66 4.64 0.04
CA LEU A 197 -5.34 5.85 -0.69
C LEU A 197 -3.82 6.03 -0.63
N VAL A 198 -3.15 5.93 -1.76
CA VAL A 198 -1.72 6.26 -1.85
C VAL A 198 -1.62 7.69 -2.33
N GLU A 199 -1.30 8.62 -1.43
CA GLU A 199 -0.86 9.95 -1.84
C GLU A 199 0.58 9.85 -2.42
N PRO A 200 0.85 10.34 -3.64
CA PRO A 200 2.19 10.35 -4.19
C PRO A 200 3.06 11.37 -3.44
N ILE A 201 3.97 10.88 -2.60
CA ILE A 201 4.96 11.73 -1.92
C ILE A 201 6.08 12.09 -2.90
N ARG A 202 6.27 13.38 -3.16
CA ARG A 202 7.43 13.89 -3.92
C ARG A 202 8.62 14.07 -2.99
N ALA A 203 9.64 13.23 -3.12
CA ALA A 203 10.96 13.47 -2.54
C ALA A 203 11.82 14.24 -3.55
N ASN A 204 12.08 15.52 -3.29
CA ASN A 204 13.04 16.32 -4.07
C ASN A 204 14.48 15.98 -3.67
N TYR A 205 14.95 14.78 -3.98
CA TYR A 205 16.37 14.43 -3.91
C TYR A 205 16.78 13.63 -5.15
N GLN A 206 17.70 14.18 -5.94
CA GLN A 206 18.22 13.53 -7.14
C GLN A 206 19.07 12.32 -6.76
N PHE A 207 18.61 11.12 -7.13
CA PHE A 207 19.39 9.90 -6.95
C PHE A 207 20.42 9.79 -8.09
N GLU A 208 21.63 10.28 -7.86
CA GLU A 208 22.69 10.39 -8.88
C GLU A 208 23.04 9.05 -9.56
N TRP A 209 22.85 7.93 -8.85
CA TRP A 209 23.04 6.59 -9.40
C TRP A 209 22.01 6.24 -10.51
N LEU A 210 20.76 6.69 -10.36
CA LEU A 210 19.67 6.53 -11.34
C LEU A 210 19.83 7.47 -12.54
N ALA A 211 20.41 8.67 -12.33
CA ALA A 211 20.52 9.71 -13.36
C ALA A 211 21.65 9.45 -14.39
N LYS A 212 22.54 8.49 -14.11
CA LYS A 212 23.73 8.25 -14.93
C LYS A 212 23.34 7.67 -16.30
N LYS A 213 23.60 8.43 -17.37
CA LYS A 213 23.37 8.09 -18.79
C LYS A 213 21.90 7.93 -19.23
N VAL A 214 20.91 8.41 -18.46
CA VAL A 214 19.51 8.41 -18.90
C VAL A 214 19.29 9.45 -20.02
N PRO A 215 18.73 9.08 -21.20
CA PRO A 215 18.45 10.02 -22.28
C PRO A 215 17.48 11.13 -21.87
N LYS A 216 17.72 12.37 -22.34
CA LYS A 216 16.90 13.56 -21.98
C LYS A 216 15.39 13.41 -22.26
N ARG A 217 14.99 12.55 -23.20
CA ARG A 217 13.59 12.30 -23.59
C ARG A 217 12.79 11.46 -22.57
N GLU A 218 13.46 10.75 -21.67
CA GLU A 218 12.84 9.83 -20.70
C GLU A 218 12.79 10.41 -19.27
N ARG A 219 13.09 11.70 -19.10
CA ARG A 219 13.04 12.39 -17.78
C ARG A 219 11.65 12.32 -17.13
N ALA A 220 10.58 12.30 -17.92
CA ALA A 220 9.22 12.13 -17.40
C ALA A 220 9.03 10.76 -16.71
N ARG A 221 9.62 9.68 -17.26
CA ARG A 221 9.62 8.35 -16.63
C ARG A 221 10.48 8.29 -15.38
N LEU A 222 11.60 9.03 -15.33
CA LEU A 222 12.41 9.19 -14.12
C LEU A 222 11.58 9.80 -12.97
N GLU A 223 10.73 10.78 -13.26
CA GLU A 223 9.82 11.39 -12.28
C GLU A 223 8.62 10.49 -11.93
N THR A 224 8.16 9.68 -12.88
CA THR A 224 7.04 8.73 -12.67
C THR A 224 7.48 7.48 -11.88
N ALA A 225 8.74 7.04 -12.01
CA ALA A 225 9.32 5.97 -11.19
C ALA A 225 9.37 6.34 -9.69
N GLY A 226 9.31 7.65 -9.39
CA GLY A 226 9.11 8.19 -8.04
C GLY A 226 7.66 8.13 -7.54
N GLN A 227 6.71 7.58 -8.30
CA GLN A 227 5.28 7.50 -7.93
C GLN A 227 4.80 6.04 -7.87
N ILE A 228 3.73 5.80 -7.09
CA ILE A 228 3.28 4.46 -6.63
C ILE A 228 1.95 4.10 -7.32
N GLY A 229 1.76 2.83 -7.71
CA GLY A 229 0.50 2.32 -8.27
C GLY A 229 0.41 0.79 -8.23
N ARG A 230 -0.78 0.26 -7.94
CA ARG A 230 -1.06 -1.15 -7.56
C ARG A 230 -1.86 -1.90 -8.62
N ALA A 231 -1.64 -3.22 -8.75
CA ALA A 231 -2.57 -4.14 -9.40
C ALA A 231 -2.35 -5.60 -8.95
N ILE A 232 -3.43 -6.39 -8.98
CA ILE A 232 -3.50 -7.81 -8.57
C ILE A 232 -3.86 -8.67 -9.79
N SER A 233 -3.27 -9.86 -9.95
CA SER A 233 -3.92 -11.02 -10.61
C SER A 233 -3.07 -12.31 -10.51
N ARG A 234 -3.75 -13.46 -10.34
CA ARG A 234 -3.24 -14.84 -10.53
C ARG A 234 -4.26 -15.64 -11.34
N PRO A 235 -3.83 -16.58 -12.22
CA PRO A 235 -4.49 -17.90 -12.21
C PRO A 235 -3.61 -19.10 -12.63
N SER A 236 -3.94 -20.28 -12.08
CA SER A 236 -3.47 -21.63 -12.44
C SER A 236 -4.30 -22.26 -13.59
N ARG A 237 -3.81 -23.37 -14.16
CA ARG A 237 -4.40 -24.09 -15.33
C ARG A 237 -4.40 -25.61 -15.12
N SER A 238 -5.38 -26.28 -15.71
CA SER A 238 -5.38 -27.73 -16.01
C SER A 238 -5.75 -27.95 -17.49
N GLN A 239 -5.24 -29.03 -18.11
CA GLN A 239 -5.48 -29.39 -19.51
C GLN A 239 -5.62 -30.93 -19.65
N MET A 240 -6.62 -31.39 -20.40
CA MET A 240 -6.85 -32.78 -20.81
C MET A 240 -6.79 -32.87 -22.36
N GLY A 241 -6.36 -34.01 -22.94
CA GLY A 241 -6.17 -34.19 -24.38
C GLY A 241 -6.53 -35.59 -24.91
N GLY A 242 -6.54 -35.73 -26.26
CA GLY A 242 -6.75 -37.00 -27.00
C GLY A 242 -7.65 -36.92 -28.25
N TYR A 243 -7.42 -35.99 -29.20
CA TYR A 243 -8.33 -35.76 -30.34
C TYR A 243 -7.71 -36.16 -31.69
N ALA A 244 -8.04 -37.35 -32.23
CA ALA A 244 -7.60 -37.82 -33.54
C ALA A 244 -8.57 -37.48 -34.69
N ASP A 245 -9.87 -37.35 -34.39
CA ASP A 245 -10.94 -37.17 -35.39
C ASP A 245 -11.27 -35.70 -35.71
N ASP A 246 -10.58 -34.75 -35.08
CA ASP A 246 -10.87 -33.31 -35.18
C ASP A 246 -9.64 -32.50 -35.63
N PRO A 247 -9.39 -32.33 -36.95
CA PRO A 247 -8.20 -31.65 -37.48
C PRO A 247 -8.07 -30.17 -37.05
N TRP A 248 -9.17 -29.54 -36.64
CA TRP A 248 -9.21 -28.15 -36.17
C TRP A 248 -8.70 -27.99 -34.73
N VAL A 249 -8.79 -29.03 -33.91
CA VAL A 249 -8.31 -29.02 -32.51
C VAL A 249 -6.78 -28.84 -32.44
N PRO A 250 -5.94 -29.62 -33.14
CA PRO A 250 -4.50 -29.41 -33.13
C PRO A 250 -4.11 -28.07 -33.79
N LEU A 251 -4.81 -27.60 -34.82
CA LEU A 251 -4.55 -26.29 -35.43
C LEU A 251 -4.80 -25.12 -34.47
N ASN A 252 -5.94 -25.16 -33.77
CA ASN A 252 -6.28 -24.16 -32.76
C ASN A 252 -5.33 -24.27 -31.55
N TRP A 253 -4.98 -25.48 -31.12
CA TRP A 253 -3.99 -25.66 -30.05
C TRP A 253 -2.60 -25.13 -30.45
N LEU A 254 -2.15 -25.34 -31.69
CA LEU A 254 -0.88 -24.84 -32.19
C LEU A 254 -0.84 -23.31 -32.21
N ILE A 255 -1.88 -22.64 -32.72
CA ILE A 255 -1.90 -21.16 -32.69
C ILE A 255 -2.00 -20.65 -31.26
N GLN A 256 -2.79 -21.29 -30.40
CA GLN A 256 -2.87 -20.95 -28.98
C GLN A 256 -1.52 -21.09 -28.28
N ASN A 257 -0.78 -22.16 -28.58
CA ASN A 257 0.55 -22.36 -28.02
C ASN A 257 1.57 -21.39 -28.57
N ARG A 258 1.55 -21.10 -29.88
CA ARG A 258 2.41 -20.06 -30.47
C ARG A 258 2.12 -18.71 -29.85
N VAL A 259 0.86 -18.32 -29.73
CA VAL A 259 0.47 -17.06 -29.06
C VAL A 259 0.88 -17.08 -27.59
N LYS A 260 0.69 -18.17 -26.85
CA LYS A 260 1.19 -18.30 -25.47
C LYS A 260 2.72 -18.22 -25.37
N GLN A 261 3.46 -18.65 -26.39
CA GLN A 261 4.92 -18.58 -26.41
C GLN A 261 5.41 -17.17 -26.81
N LEU A 262 4.72 -16.51 -27.74
CA LEU A 262 5.00 -15.14 -28.20
C LEU A 262 4.55 -14.07 -27.20
N CYS A 263 3.47 -14.35 -26.49
CA CYS A 263 2.87 -13.54 -25.45
C CYS A 263 2.77 -14.36 -24.15
N PRO A 264 3.91 -14.77 -23.57
CA PRO A 264 3.88 -15.54 -22.34
C PRO A 264 3.29 -14.69 -21.23
N LYS A 265 2.57 -15.36 -20.31
CA LYS A 265 2.23 -14.74 -19.03
C LYS A 265 3.53 -14.23 -18.42
N LYS A 266 3.49 -13.00 -17.91
CA LYS A 266 4.65 -12.36 -17.30
C LYS A 266 5.16 -13.26 -16.17
N SER A 267 6.40 -13.72 -16.28
CA SER A 267 7.07 -14.47 -15.22
C SER A 267 7.42 -13.51 -14.07
N ASP A 268 7.48 -14.05 -12.86
CA ASP A 268 8.10 -13.34 -11.74
C ASP A 268 9.64 -13.35 -11.82
N GLY A 269 10.23 -14.13 -12.74
CA GLY A 269 11.63 -14.02 -13.13
C GLY A 269 11.87 -12.93 -14.15
N ARG A 270 13.09 -12.36 -14.15
CA ARG A 270 13.44 -11.26 -15.07
C ARG A 270 14.93 -11.30 -15.44
N PHE A 271 15.21 -10.93 -16.68
CA PHE A 271 16.57 -10.75 -17.19
C PHE A 271 16.85 -9.26 -17.37
N PHE A 272 17.97 -8.80 -16.82
CA PHE A 272 18.42 -7.42 -16.81
C PHE A 272 19.71 -7.32 -17.63
N PRO A 273 19.66 -6.82 -18.89
CA PRO A 273 20.83 -6.71 -19.76
C PRO A 273 21.91 -5.80 -19.17
N THR A 274 23.08 -5.71 -19.81
CA THR A 274 24.08 -4.69 -19.41
C THR A 274 23.55 -3.28 -19.70
N LEU A 275 24.12 -2.26 -19.05
CA LEU A 275 23.73 -0.87 -19.26
C LEU A 275 23.91 -0.42 -20.72
N ASN A 276 24.89 -0.97 -21.43
CA ASN A 276 25.12 -0.65 -22.83
C ASN A 276 24.02 -1.25 -23.72
N ASP A 277 23.64 -2.50 -23.47
CA ASP A 277 22.65 -3.23 -24.28
C ASP A 277 21.21 -2.77 -24.01
N SER A 278 20.97 -2.22 -22.80
CA SER A 278 19.66 -1.71 -22.37
C SER A 278 19.50 -0.20 -22.54
N SER A 279 20.47 0.50 -23.12
CA SER A 279 20.49 1.98 -23.18
C SER A 279 20.29 2.65 -21.80
N GLY A 280 20.80 2.03 -20.74
CA GLY A 280 20.70 2.50 -19.35
C GLY A 280 19.44 2.07 -18.58
N MET A 281 18.49 1.36 -19.22
CA MET A 281 17.20 1.03 -18.60
C MET A 281 17.24 -0.14 -17.60
N SER A 282 18.26 -0.99 -17.66
CA SER A 282 18.30 -2.24 -16.89
C SER A 282 18.15 -2.06 -15.37
N ARG A 283 18.71 -0.99 -14.81
CA ARG A 283 18.63 -0.66 -13.38
C ARG A 283 17.25 -0.16 -12.95
N LEU A 284 16.58 0.60 -13.82
CA LEU A 284 15.20 1.03 -13.60
C LEU A 284 14.28 -0.19 -13.55
N GLU A 285 14.46 -1.10 -14.51
CA GLU A 285 13.69 -2.33 -14.57
C GLU A 285 13.89 -3.24 -13.34
N LEU A 286 15.10 -3.26 -12.77
CA LEU A 286 15.42 -4.00 -11.55
C LEU A 286 14.73 -3.40 -10.33
N ILE A 287 14.68 -2.07 -10.22
CA ILE A 287 13.94 -1.37 -9.17
C ILE A 287 12.45 -1.67 -9.27
N ASP A 288 11.87 -1.59 -10.47
CA ASP A 288 10.44 -1.91 -10.70
C ASP A 288 10.12 -3.34 -10.27
N TRP A 289 11.04 -4.27 -10.52
CA TRP A 289 10.87 -5.67 -10.15
C TRP A 289 10.98 -5.91 -8.64
N LEU A 290 11.98 -5.33 -7.96
CA LEU A 290 12.13 -5.42 -6.50
C LEU A 290 10.94 -4.79 -5.77
N LYS A 291 10.52 -3.61 -6.23
CA LYS A 291 9.34 -2.90 -5.70
C LYS A 291 8.09 -3.78 -5.80
N GLY A 292 7.86 -4.39 -6.96
CA GLY A 292 6.73 -5.31 -7.16
C GLY A 292 6.76 -6.55 -6.26
N ILE A 293 7.93 -6.98 -5.78
CA ILE A 293 8.07 -8.09 -4.83
C ILE A 293 7.76 -7.64 -3.40
N PHE A 294 8.35 -6.54 -2.93
CA PHE A 294 8.13 -6.08 -1.56
C PHE A 294 6.69 -5.61 -1.34
N GLU A 295 6.07 -4.94 -2.32
CA GLU A 295 4.65 -4.55 -2.23
C GLU A 295 3.71 -5.74 -2.16
N ARG A 296 3.99 -6.80 -2.92
CA ARG A 296 3.21 -8.06 -2.89
C ARG A 296 3.26 -8.75 -1.52
N HIS A 297 4.28 -8.44 -0.72
CA HIS A 297 4.62 -9.10 0.53
C HIS A 297 4.89 -8.08 1.65
N HIS A 298 4.06 -7.04 1.76
CA HIS A 298 4.26 -5.88 2.64
C HIS A 298 4.20 -6.17 4.15
N ASP A 299 3.62 -7.29 4.56
CA ASP A 299 3.51 -7.78 5.94
C ASP A 299 4.36 -9.06 6.17
N ALA A 300 5.25 -9.36 5.23
CA ALA A 300 6.05 -10.57 5.23
C ALA A 300 7.39 -10.39 5.94
N LYS A 301 8.00 -11.52 6.28
CA LYS A 301 9.41 -11.61 6.69
C LYS A 301 10.26 -11.87 5.45
N ILE A 302 11.13 -10.92 5.11
CA ILE A 302 11.93 -10.94 3.89
C ILE A 302 13.40 -11.08 4.26
N ALA A 303 14.00 -12.21 3.87
CA ALA A 303 15.43 -12.45 4.02
C ALA A 303 16.15 -12.20 2.70
N TRP A 304 17.10 -11.26 2.68
CA TRP A 304 17.98 -11.00 1.54
C TRP A 304 19.38 -11.51 1.85
N ILE A 305 19.75 -12.57 1.14
CA ILE A 305 21.02 -13.25 1.27
C ILE A 305 21.94 -12.83 0.13
N ASP A 306 23.06 -12.20 0.45
CA ASP A 306 24.11 -11.83 -0.51
C ASP A 306 25.48 -11.81 0.19
N PRO A 307 26.46 -12.64 -0.22
CA PRO A 307 27.79 -12.66 0.39
C PRO A 307 28.52 -11.32 0.32
N PHE A 308 28.19 -10.49 -0.67
CA PHE A 308 28.87 -9.22 -0.93
C PHE A 308 27.90 -8.03 -0.82
N MET A 309 27.00 -8.05 0.16
CA MET A 309 26.07 -6.94 0.37
C MET A 309 26.83 -5.64 0.69
N GLU A 310 26.47 -4.56 -0.01
CA GLU A 310 27.01 -3.20 0.21
C GLU A 310 25.89 -2.15 0.31
N ASP A 311 26.27 -0.89 0.31
CA ASP A 311 25.41 0.28 0.50
C ASP A 311 24.22 0.34 -0.46
N VAL A 312 24.39 0.03 -1.75
CA VAL A 312 23.30 0.10 -2.74
C VAL A 312 22.15 -0.85 -2.42
N GLY A 313 22.43 -2.09 -1.99
CA GLY A 313 21.39 -3.07 -1.67
C GLY A 313 20.58 -2.68 -0.43
N ILE A 314 21.27 -2.11 0.54
CA ILE A 314 20.72 -1.60 1.80
C ILE A 314 19.88 -0.34 1.54
N GLU A 315 20.37 0.60 0.74
CA GLU A 315 19.63 1.80 0.34
C GLU A 315 18.37 1.47 -0.47
N LEU A 316 18.42 0.44 -1.32
CA LEU A 316 17.23 -0.07 -2.03
C LEU A 316 16.20 -0.64 -1.06
N LEU A 317 16.62 -1.38 -0.02
CA LEU A 317 15.73 -1.85 1.04
C LEU A 317 15.10 -0.71 1.82
N ASN A 318 15.87 0.32 2.17
CA ASN A 318 15.36 1.49 2.88
C ASN A 318 14.28 2.25 2.08
N ARG A 319 14.49 2.39 0.77
CA ARG A 319 13.61 3.16 -0.11
C ARG A 319 12.39 2.40 -0.60
N LEU A 320 12.53 1.10 -0.82
CA LEU A 320 11.49 0.26 -1.43
C LEU A 320 10.78 -0.63 -0.41
N GLY A 321 11.38 -0.83 0.77
CA GLY A 321 10.81 -1.66 1.81
C GLY A 321 9.62 -1.01 2.51
N THR A 322 8.78 -1.84 3.11
CA THR A 322 7.55 -1.45 3.80
C THR A 322 7.77 -1.46 5.31
N ALA A 323 7.29 -0.46 6.03
CA ALA A 323 7.48 -0.35 7.48
C ALA A 323 6.85 -1.50 8.28
N THR A 324 5.88 -2.21 7.70
CA THR A 324 5.20 -3.38 8.30
C THR A 324 5.89 -4.71 8.05
N ALA A 325 6.91 -4.76 7.19
CA ALA A 325 7.67 -5.97 6.90
C ALA A 325 8.94 -6.04 7.76
N ASP A 326 9.33 -7.26 8.12
CA ASP A 326 10.59 -7.52 8.79
C ASP A 326 11.65 -7.91 7.76
N TYR A 327 12.76 -7.17 7.72
CA TYR A 327 13.86 -7.41 6.81
C TYR A 327 15.06 -8.02 7.54
N LEU A 328 15.58 -9.11 6.99
CA LEU A 328 16.83 -9.74 7.44
C LEU A 328 17.81 -9.77 6.28
N VAL A 329 18.95 -9.09 6.42
CA VAL A 329 20.06 -9.20 5.48
C VAL A 329 21.08 -10.17 6.04
N ILE A 330 21.50 -11.16 5.25
CA ILE A 330 22.56 -12.11 5.60
C ILE A 330 23.72 -11.89 4.64
N THR A 331 24.88 -11.52 5.17
CA THR A 331 26.09 -11.23 4.38
C THR A 331 27.34 -11.79 5.06
N THR A 332 28.51 -11.74 4.41
CA THR A 332 29.79 -12.14 5.03
C THR A 332 30.64 -10.92 5.35
N GLU A 333 31.74 -11.11 6.10
CA GLU A 333 32.71 -10.05 6.44
C GLU A 333 33.86 -9.91 5.42
N LYS A 334 33.85 -10.72 4.36
CA LYS A 334 34.91 -10.73 3.35
C LYS A 334 35.14 -9.34 2.71
N MET A 335 36.39 -8.89 2.70
CA MET A 335 36.83 -7.74 1.89
C MET A 335 36.56 -8.03 0.41
N SER A 336 35.98 -7.09 -0.34
CA SER A 336 35.86 -7.26 -1.79
C SER A 336 37.26 -7.24 -2.41
N ASN A 337 37.45 -7.84 -3.60
CA ASN A 337 38.75 -7.78 -4.29
C ASN A 337 39.18 -6.33 -4.63
N ASP A 338 38.25 -5.36 -4.63
CA ASP A 338 38.57 -3.93 -4.82
C ASP A 338 39.04 -3.26 -3.52
N ASP A 339 38.61 -3.74 -2.34
CA ASP A 339 39.03 -3.20 -1.03
C ASP A 339 40.47 -3.58 -0.67
N SER A 340 41.04 -4.62 -1.28
CA SER A 340 42.45 -4.99 -1.09
C SER A 340 43.46 -3.98 -1.68
N ILE A 341 42.99 -2.94 -2.37
CA ILE A 341 43.81 -1.92 -3.04
C ILE A 341 43.71 -0.55 -2.33
N LYS A 342 42.84 -0.39 -1.34
CA LYS A 342 42.56 0.90 -0.68
C LYS A 342 43.61 1.28 0.37
N GLU A 343 43.92 2.58 0.46
CA GLU A 343 44.78 3.15 1.51
C GLU A 343 44.10 3.05 2.89
N ALA A 344 44.90 2.99 3.96
CA ALA A 344 44.48 2.64 5.32
C ALA A 344 43.43 3.57 6.00
N ASP A 345 42.99 4.63 5.31
CA ASP A 345 42.01 5.62 5.78
C ASP A 345 40.63 5.53 5.09
N GLU A 346 40.43 4.63 4.11
CA GLU A 346 39.11 4.41 3.51
C GLU A 346 38.28 3.38 4.29
N PRO A 347 37.00 3.67 4.62
CA PRO A 347 36.14 2.75 5.36
C PRO A 347 35.94 1.43 4.60
N ASN A 348 36.03 0.31 5.32
CA ASN A 348 35.82 -1.03 4.78
C ASN A 348 34.36 -1.23 4.32
N ARG A 349 34.09 -2.22 3.45
CA ARG A 349 32.73 -2.51 2.92
C ARG A 349 31.65 -2.60 4.00
N VAL A 350 31.92 -3.31 5.09
CA VAL A 350 30.99 -3.47 6.22
C VAL A 350 30.82 -2.15 6.98
N GLU A 351 31.89 -1.36 7.14
CA GLU A 351 31.83 -0.04 7.77
C GLU A 351 31.01 0.94 6.92
N ASN A 352 31.16 0.93 5.60
CA ASN A 352 30.32 1.70 4.67
C ASN A 352 28.85 1.30 4.76
N LEU A 353 28.58 0.00 4.85
CA LEU A 353 27.24 -0.54 5.02
C LEU A 353 26.62 -0.06 6.36
N LEU A 354 27.36 -0.13 7.46
CA LEU A 354 26.90 0.34 8.79
C LEU A 354 26.76 1.87 8.86
N ALA A 355 27.66 2.62 8.23
CA ALA A 355 27.59 4.08 8.12
C ALA A 355 26.33 4.53 7.35
N ARG A 356 25.93 3.77 6.33
CA ARG A 356 24.68 4.04 5.59
C ARG A 356 23.45 3.70 6.41
N CYS A 357 23.47 2.60 7.15
CA CYS A 357 22.37 2.22 8.04
C CYS A 357 22.16 3.22 9.19
N SER A 358 23.24 3.77 9.75
CA SER A 358 23.15 4.80 10.81
C SER A 358 22.61 6.14 10.32
N GLY A 359 22.73 6.45 9.02
CA GLY A 359 22.14 7.63 8.40
C GLY A 359 20.61 7.57 8.19
N TRP A 360 19.97 6.42 8.42
CA TRP A 360 18.54 6.23 8.14
C TRP A 360 17.61 7.05 9.04
N ASN A 361 18.02 7.37 10.27
CA ASN A 361 17.23 8.18 11.20
C ASN A 361 17.29 9.70 10.96
N ASN A 362 18.18 10.18 10.08
CA ASN A 362 18.30 11.62 9.76
C ASN A 362 17.40 12.05 8.59
N GLY A 363 16.57 11.14 8.06
CA GLY A 363 15.62 11.39 6.97
C GLY A 363 14.16 11.45 7.44
N TYR A 364 13.33 12.17 6.69
CA TYR A 364 11.90 12.41 6.95
C TYR A 364 10.97 11.17 6.84
N PHE A 365 11.51 9.95 6.70
CA PHE A 365 10.75 8.74 6.41
C PHE A 365 11.05 7.67 7.46
N GLY A 366 10.00 7.03 8.01
CA GLY A 366 10.16 5.97 9.01
C GLY A 366 11.03 4.83 8.50
N SER A 367 11.90 4.30 9.37
CA SER A 367 12.86 3.24 9.05
C SER A 367 12.17 1.88 8.91
N VAL A 368 12.58 1.09 7.92
CA VAL A 368 12.22 -0.33 7.84
C VAL A 368 12.81 -1.12 9.02
N CYS A 369 12.09 -2.16 9.48
CA CYS A 369 12.60 -3.07 10.51
C CYS A 369 13.69 -3.96 9.91
N LEU A 370 14.94 -3.49 9.90
CA LEU A 370 16.10 -4.21 9.36
C LEU A 370 16.95 -4.84 10.46
N LYS A 371 17.36 -6.10 10.24
CA LYS A 371 18.46 -6.77 10.93
C LYS A 371 19.51 -7.22 9.94
N ILE A 372 20.79 -7.06 10.27
CA ILE A 372 21.90 -7.52 9.44
C ILE A 372 22.73 -8.54 10.22
N LEU A 373 22.81 -9.75 9.66
CA LEU A 373 23.57 -10.87 10.18
C LEU A 373 24.84 -11.04 9.34
N SER A 374 26.00 -10.97 9.98
CA SER A 374 27.29 -11.34 9.38
C SER A 374 27.57 -12.81 9.64
N VAL A 375 27.81 -13.62 8.62
CA VAL A 375 28.18 -15.05 8.74
C VAL A 375 29.63 -15.30 8.29
N PRO A 376 30.32 -16.30 8.85
CA PRO A 376 31.68 -16.63 8.48
C PRO A 376 31.87 -16.89 6.98
N ASP A 377 33.02 -16.46 6.47
CA ASP A 377 33.41 -16.69 5.08
C ASP A 377 33.36 -18.18 4.73
N LYS A 378 32.87 -18.48 3.52
CA LYS A 378 32.64 -19.84 2.96
C LYS A 378 31.35 -20.55 3.38
N LYS A 379 30.58 -20.04 4.35
CA LYS A 379 29.24 -20.59 4.66
C LYS A 379 28.14 -20.08 3.73
N LEU A 380 28.40 -18.98 3.02
CA LEU A 380 27.45 -18.34 2.11
C LEU A 380 28.08 -18.10 0.74
N HIS A 381 27.39 -18.52 -0.32
CA HIS A 381 27.83 -18.34 -1.71
C HIS A 381 26.69 -17.85 -2.62
N ASP A 382 25.50 -18.38 -2.39
CA ASP A 382 24.34 -18.10 -3.23
C ASP A 382 23.68 -16.77 -2.85
N ARG A 383 23.01 -16.17 -3.84
CA ARG A 383 22.32 -14.89 -3.69
C ARG A 383 20.85 -15.13 -3.87
N MET A 384 20.06 -14.81 -2.86
CA MET A 384 18.65 -15.11 -2.87
C MET A 384 17.84 -14.11 -2.06
N ILE A 385 16.60 -13.90 -2.49
CA ILE A 385 15.57 -13.18 -1.73
C ILE A 385 14.52 -14.22 -1.37
N LEU A 386 14.32 -14.44 -0.07
CA LEU A 386 13.37 -15.42 0.45
C LEU A 386 12.29 -14.72 1.26
N ILE A 387 11.04 -15.12 1.07
CA ILE A 387 9.87 -14.43 1.63
C ILE A 387 8.97 -15.42 2.38
N ARG A 388 8.72 -15.14 3.66
CA ARG A 388 7.79 -15.89 4.52
C ARG A 388 6.66 -15.00 4.99
N SER A 389 5.48 -15.57 5.24
CA SER A 389 4.42 -14.84 5.93
C SER A 389 4.86 -14.46 7.35
N ALA A 390 4.14 -13.55 8.00
CA ALA A 390 4.37 -13.22 9.41
C ALA A 390 4.38 -14.48 10.31
N ASN A 391 3.54 -15.47 9.96
CA ASN A 391 3.40 -16.77 10.63
C ASN A 391 4.52 -17.78 10.26
N GLY A 392 5.48 -17.40 9.42
CA GLY A 392 6.64 -18.22 9.06
C GLY A 392 6.44 -19.17 7.87
N GLN A 393 5.27 -19.14 7.21
CA GLN A 393 5.04 -20.00 6.03
C GLN A 393 5.80 -19.48 4.80
N PRO A 394 6.48 -20.34 4.04
CA PRO A 394 7.11 -19.97 2.77
C PRO A 394 6.10 -19.40 1.76
N LEU A 395 6.34 -18.18 1.26
CA LEU A 395 5.48 -17.52 0.27
C LEU A 395 6.11 -17.47 -1.13
N ALA A 396 7.39 -17.10 -1.20
CA ALA A 396 8.13 -16.96 -2.46
C ALA A 396 9.65 -16.99 -2.20
N GLY A 397 10.41 -17.25 -3.26
CA GLY A 397 11.86 -17.22 -3.25
C GLY A 397 12.41 -16.89 -4.62
N TYR A 398 13.54 -16.19 -4.68
CA TYR A 398 14.18 -15.75 -5.91
C TYR A 398 15.68 -15.96 -5.81
N HIS A 399 16.28 -16.56 -6.84
CA HIS A 399 17.72 -16.68 -6.98
C HIS A 399 18.25 -15.58 -7.90
N LEU A 400 19.37 -14.94 -7.51
CA LEU A 400 20.03 -13.88 -8.27
C LEU A 400 21.38 -14.36 -8.80
N SER A 401 21.62 -14.19 -10.11
CA SER A 401 22.88 -14.62 -10.72
C SER A 401 24.10 -13.79 -10.31
N ASN A 402 23.90 -12.57 -9.78
CA ASN A 402 24.97 -11.72 -9.26
C ASN A 402 24.41 -10.73 -8.23
N SER A 403 25.29 -10.05 -7.49
CA SER A 403 24.92 -9.09 -6.46
C SER A 403 24.33 -7.82 -7.08
N VAL A 404 23.27 -7.27 -6.46
CA VAL A 404 22.49 -6.16 -7.03
C VAL A 404 23.31 -4.88 -7.19
N GLN A 405 24.32 -4.67 -6.35
CA GLN A 405 25.18 -3.48 -6.39
C GLN A 405 26.00 -3.42 -7.68
N ARG A 406 26.41 -4.57 -8.23
CA ARG A 406 27.13 -4.69 -9.50
C ARG A 406 26.23 -5.07 -10.68
N ALA A 407 24.91 -5.09 -10.48
CA ALA A 407 23.96 -5.51 -11.50
C ALA A 407 24.08 -4.64 -12.76
N SER A 408 24.18 -5.32 -13.90
CA SER A 408 24.18 -4.71 -15.24
C SER A 408 25.37 -3.81 -15.56
N GLU A 409 26.41 -3.75 -14.70
CA GLU A 409 27.63 -2.97 -14.95
C GLU A 409 28.55 -3.64 -15.97
N LYS A 410 29.04 -4.84 -15.62
CA LYS A 410 29.93 -5.64 -16.47
C LYS A 410 29.24 -6.91 -16.99
N HIS A 411 28.24 -7.40 -16.25
CA HIS A 411 27.50 -8.63 -16.57
C HIS A 411 26.00 -8.41 -16.35
N PRO A 412 25.14 -9.07 -17.14
CA PRO A 412 23.70 -9.02 -16.93
C PRO A 412 23.31 -9.71 -15.61
N LEU A 413 22.14 -9.33 -15.07
CA LEU A 413 21.55 -9.96 -13.91
C LEU A 413 20.36 -10.81 -14.36
N LEU A 414 20.36 -12.09 -14.02
CA LEU A 414 19.22 -12.98 -14.20
C LEU A 414 18.62 -13.27 -12.82
N VAL A 415 17.31 -13.07 -12.72
CA VAL A 415 16.54 -13.49 -11.57
C VAL A 415 15.57 -14.60 -11.95
N THR A 416 15.63 -15.69 -11.20
CA THR A 416 14.78 -16.88 -11.40
C THR A 416 13.96 -17.15 -10.14
N PRO A 417 12.63 -17.32 -10.26
CA PRO A 417 11.81 -17.72 -9.13
C PRO A 417 12.16 -19.16 -8.72
N ILE A 418 12.21 -19.42 -7.41
CA ILE A 418 12.41 -20.75 -6.86
C ILE A 418 11.04 -21.45 -6.86
N PRO A 419 10.91 -22.66 -7.42
CA PRO A 419 9.65 -23.40 -7.42
C PRO A 419 9.12 -23.69 -6.01
N LEU A 420 7.79 -23.69 -5.83
CA LEU A 420 7.13 -23.87 -4.53
C LEU A 420 7.44 -25.22 -3.86
N ASP A 421 7.72 -26.25 -4.65
CA ASP A 421 8.14 -27.59 -4.17
C ASP A 421 9.58 -27.62 -3.64
N VAL A 422 10.44 -26.70 -4.11
CA VAL A 422 11.86 -26.60 -3.72
C VAL A 422 12.07 -25.60 -2.58
N ILE A 423 11.26 -24.54 -2.54
CA ILE A 423 11.34 -23.44 -1.57
C ILE A 423 11.50 -23.90 -0.10
N PRO A 424 10.75 -24.90 0.42
CA PRO A 424 10.89 -25.33 1.82
C PRO A 424 12.31 -25.82 2.16
N GLN A 425 12.95 -26.56 1.26
CA GLN A 425 14.31 -27.08 1.47
C GLN A 425 15.35 -25.94 1.50
N VAL A 426 15.17 -24.93 0.65
CA VAL A 426 16.01 -23.72 0.64
C VAL A 426 15.87 -22.95 1.94
N PHE A 427 14.65 -22.86 2.45
CA PHE A 427 14.35 -22.23 3.73
C PHE A 427 14.97 -22.98 4.92
N GLU A 428 14.89 -24.30 4.94
CA GLU A 428 15.55 -25.14 5.95
C GLU A 428 17.07 -24.96 5.92
N TYR A 429 17.69 -24.91 4.74
CA TYR A 429 19.11 -24.65 4.58
C TYR A 429 19.53 -23.29 5.18
N VAL A 430 18.79 -22.23 4.89
CA VAL A 430 19.07 -20.89 5.44
C VAL A 430 18.81 -20.85 6.96
N ASP A 431 17.75 -21.48 7.45
CA ASP A 431 17.50 -21.58 8.89
C ASP A 431 18.62 -22.35 9.60
N GLN A 432 19.15 -23.43 9.01
CA GLN A 432 20.30 -24.15 9.55
C GLN A 432 21.54 -23.26 9.62
N ILE A 433 21.77 -22.40 8.62
CA ILE A 433 22.85 -21.40 8.68
C ILE A 433 22.58 -20.44 9.84
N ILE A 434 21.38 -19.88 9.97
CA ILE A 434 21.05 -18.95 11.07
C ILE A 434 21.22 -19.63 12.44
N GLN A 435 20.65 -20.83 12.63
CA GLN A 435 20.67 -21.58 13.89
C GLN A 435 22.08 -22.02 14.28
N SER A 436 22.82 -22.64 13.35
CA SER A 436 24.21 -23.08 13.59
C SER A 436 25.16 -21.92 13.88
N THR A 437 24.77 -20.70 13.54
CA THR A 437 25.64 -19.52 13.68
C THR A 437 25.24 -18.60 14.84
N LEU A 438 23.97 -18.60 15.28
CA LEU A 438 23.50 -17.89 16.48
C LEU A 438 23.62 -18.72 17.77
N TYR A 439 23.47 -20.04 17.70
CA TYR A 439 23.39 -20.93 18.86
C TYR A 439 24.44 -22.06 18.85
N GLY A 440 25.45 -21.97 17.97
CA GLY A 440 26.51 -22.96 17.88
C GLY A 440 27.43 -22.93 19.10
N GLU A 441 27.27 -23.89 20.00
CA GLU A 441 28.20 -24.12 21.11
C GLU A 441 29.57 -24.59 20.57
N GLY A 442 30.63 -23.82 20.84
CA GLY A 442 31.98 -24.42 20.93
C GLY A 442 33.07 -24.01 19.92
N ASN A 443 33.10 -22.80 19.37
CA ASN A 443 34.36 -22.30 18.76
C ASN A 443 34.62 -20.80 18.99
N PRO A 444 35.71 -20.40 19.69
CA PRO A 444 35.98 -19.00 20.06
C PRO A 444 36.36 -18.07 18.89
N HIS A 445 36.54 -18.60 17.68
CA HIS A 445 36.87 -17.81 16.50
C HIS A 445 35.63 -17.59 15.60
N LEU A 446 34.99 -16.44 15.83
CA LEU A 446 33.93 -15.80 15.05
C LEU A 446 32.58 -16.55 14.96
N PRO A 447 31.74 -16.47 16.00
CA PRO A 447 30.29 -16.64 15.85
C PRO A 447 29.72 -15.47 15.03
N ALA A 448 28.73 -15.73 14.17
CA ALA A 448 28.02 -14.66 13.47
C ALA A 448 27.51 -13.63 14.46
N ARG A 449 27.79 -12.37 14.17
CA ARG A 449 27.32 -11.25 14.97
C ARG A 449 26.17 -10.58 14.24
N ILE A 450 25.10 -10.26 14.97
CA ILE A 450 24.17 -9.24 14.51
C ILE A 450 24.97 -7.94 14.48
N ILE A 451 25.36 -7.51 13.29
CA ILE A 451 26.18 -6.31 13.08
C ILE A 451 25.32 -5.04 13.06
N PHE A 452 24.02 -5.20 12.82
CA PHE A 452 23.06 -4.11 12.86
C PHE A 452 21.66 -4.62 13.20
N ASN A 453 20.95 -3.90 14.05
CA ASN A 453 19.54 -4.10 14.31
C ASN A 453 18.89 -2.73 14.46
N SER A 454 17.92 -2.45 13.60
CA SER A 454 17.14 -1.22 13.64
C SER A 454 16.42 -1.00 14.97
N ALA A 455 16.11 -2.07 15.72
CA ALA A 455 15.52 -1.96 17.06
C ALA A 455 16.56 -1.58 18.15
N ASP A 456 17.85 -1.81 17.92
CA ASP A 456 18.93 -1.42 18.86
C ASP A 456 19.31 0.05 18.67
N ILE A 457 19.00 0.60 17.49
CA ILE A 457 18.88 2.04 17.34
C ILE A 457 17.63 2.44 18.12
N SER A 458 17.84 2.71 19.41
CA SER A 458 16.91 3.58 20.13
C SER A 458 16.64 4.77 19.21
N PRO A 459 15.38 5.18 18.97
CA PRO A 459 15.13 6.46 18.31
C PRO A 459 16.09 7.42 18.99
N CYS A 460 17.06 7.94 18.21
CA CYS A 460 18.13 8.81 18.68
C CYS A 460 17.48 9.64 19.75
N GLU A 461 17.87 9.46 21.03
CA GLU A 461 17.09 9.91 22.20
C GLU A 461 16.33 11.09 21.69
N GLU A 462 15.02 10.94 21.47
CA GLU A 462 14.23 12.12 21.27
C GLU A 462 14.66 12.92 22.49
N GLU A 463 15.46 13.98 22.29
CA GLU A 463 15.55 15.05 23.25
C GLU A 463 14.08 15.32 23.45
N LYS A 464 13.46 14.72 24.49
CA LYS A 464 12.01 14.59 24.63
C LYS A 464 11.45 15.85 24.04
N PRO A 465 10.80 15.84 22.84
CA PRO A 465 10.76 17.01 21.98
C PRO A 465 10.37 18.16 22.86
N LYS A 466 11.32 19.06 23.20
CA LYS A 466 11.29 19.83 24.46
C LYS A 466 9.88 20.35 24.63
N GLY A 467 9.09 19.62 25.43
CA GLY A 467 7.70 19.98 25.63
C GLY A 467 7.80 21.36 26.24
N LEU A 468 7.09 22.34 25.67
CA LEU A 468 7.26 23.74 26.04
C LEU A 468 6.99 24.01 27.53
N ASN A 469 6.38 23.04 28.22
CA ASN A 469 6.50 22.88 29.66
C ASN A 469 7.74 22.04 29.98
N HIS A 470 8.92 22.67 29.93
CA HIS A 470 10.04 22.15 30.70
C HIS A 470 9.53 21.89 32.12
N ASN A 471 9.99 20.81 32.77
CA ASN A 471 9.97 20.70 34.23
C ASN A 471 10.89 21.78 34.86
N SER A 472 10.93 22.98 34.29
CA SER A 472 11.65 24.12 34.78
C SER A 472 10.89 24.63 36.00
N SER A 473 11.57 24.57 37.14
CA SER A 473 11.06 25.16 38.37
C SER A 473 10.74 26.64 38.15
N PHE A 474 9.77 27.19 38.92
CA PHE A 474 9.46 28.62 38.92
C PHE A 474 10.68 29.51 39.21
N ALA A 475 11.75 28.94 39.75
CA ALA A 475 13.00 29.64 40.05
C ALA A 475 13.98 29.70 38.86
N GLU A 476 13.84 28.90 37.82
CA GLU A 476 14.87 28.75 36.76
C GLU A 476 14.92 29.90 35.74
N LEU A 477 13.82 30.65 35.57
CA LEU A 477 13.77 31.71 34.57
C LEU A 477 14.65 32.92 34.96
N PRO A 478 15.29 33.62 33.99
CA PRO A 478 16.22 34.72 34.28
C PRO A 478 15.64 35.88 35.11
N CYS A 479 14.33 36.12 35.04
CA CYS A 479 13.64 37.17 35.79
C CYS A 479 12.88 36.66 37.02
N ALA A 480 13.00 35.36 37.38
CA ALA A 480 12.23 34.74 38.46
C ALA A 480 12.40 35.46 39.80
N GLY A 481 13.62 35.79 40.19
CA GLY A 481 13.89 36.48 41.46
C GLY A 481 13.30 37.88 41.51
N SER A 482 13.34 38.63 40.41
CA SER A 482 12.75 39.98 40.34
C SER A 482 11.22 39.94 40.38
N VAL A 483 10.60 38.93 39.77
CA VAL A 483 9.15 38.71 39.84
C VAL A 483 8.72 38.32 41.26
N LEU A 484 9.47 37.44 41.92
CA LEU A 484 9.18 37.01 43.29
C LEU A 484 9.46 38.09 44.32
N ALA A 485 10.50 38.91 44.11
CA ALA A 485 10.77 40.12 44.89
C ALA A 485 9.60 41.10 44.79
N TRP A 486 9.09 41.31 43.58
CA TRP A 486 7.90 42.13 43.36
C TRP A 486 6.65 41.47 43.99
N TRP A 487 6.42 40.17 43.85
CA TRP A 487 5.22 39.51 44.40
C TRP A 487 5.17 39.59 45.92
N LEU A 488 6.31 39.42 46.60
CA LEU A 488 6.41 39.32 48.06
C LEU A 488 6.84 40.63 48.75
N ASP A 489 7.09 41.70 48.00
CA ASP A 489 7.70 42.96 48.48
C ASP A 489 9.04 42.73 49.20
N ASP A 490 9.90 41.88 48.62
CA ASP A 490 11.18 41.44 49.18
C ASP A 490 12.33 41.62 48.18
N GLU A 491 12.97 42.80 48.19
CA GLU A 491 14.05 43.16 47.26
C GLU A 491 15.27 42.22 47.32
N GLN A 492 15.46 41.47 48.41
CA GLN A 492 16.60 40.56 48.54
C GLN A 492 16.52 39.36 47.57
N LEU A 493 15.35 39.11 46.98
CA LEU A 493 15.16 38.08 45.95
C LEU A 493 15.50 38.59 44.54
N SER A 494 15.63 39.91 44.34
CA SER A 494 15.84 40.51 43.03
C SER A 494 17.14 40.04 42.39
N ASN A 495 17.12 39.82 41.07
CA ASN A 495 18.24 39.33 40.26
C ASN A 495 18.79 37.93 40.63
N LEU A 496 18.07 37.15 41.46
CA LEU A 496 18.41 35.75 41.73
C LEU A 496 17.65 34.82 40.77
N SER A 497 18.26 33.68 40.43
CA SER A 497 17.62 32.61 39.65
C SER A 497 18.23 31.24 39.99
N GLY A 498 17.55 30.17 39.60
CA GLY A 498 17.95 28.78 39.80
C GLY A 498 18.07 28.39 41.27
N ALA A 499 19.11 27.61 41.58
CA ALA A 499 19.33 27.04 42.92
C ALA A 499 19.51 28.11 44.02
N VAL A 500 20.16 29.24 43.70
CA VAL A 500 20.43 30.32 44.67
C VAL A 500 19.13 31.00 45.11
N LEU A 501 18.19 31.17 44.18
CA LEU A 501 16.85 31.70 44.51
C LEU A 501 16.06 30.72 45.38
N MET A 502 16.08 29.42 45.04
CA MET A 502 15.41 28.38 45.83
C MET A 502 15.92 28.30 47.27
N GLU A 503 17.24 28.44 47.47
CA GLU A 503 17.87 28.43 48.79
C GLU A 503 17.43 29.65 49.63
N GLN A 504 17.44 30.85 49.04
CA GLN A 504 16.97 32.08 49.69
C GLN A 504 15.48 32.04 50.02
N MET A 505 14.63 31.56 49.10
CA MET A 505 13.20 31.42 49.35
C MET A 505 12.88 30.38 50.42
N SER A 506 13.66 29.30 50.50
CA SER A 506 13.54 28.30 51.56
C SER A 506 13.98 28.87 52.91
N ALA A 507 15.10 29.60 52.97
CA ALA A 507 15.61 30.24 54.18
C ALA A 507 14.63 31.27 54.76
N LYS A 508 13.88 31.97 53.90
CA LYS A 508 12.85 32.94 54.30
C LYS A 508 11.46 32.32 54.57
N GLY A 509 11.31 31.01 54.39
CA GLY A 509 10.05 30.30 54.65
C GLY A 509 8.96 30.55 53.61
N TYR A 510 9.31 30.95 52.39
CA TYR A 510 8.36 31.17 51.28
C TYR A 510 8.05 29.89 50.49
N ILE A 511 8.71 28.78 50.81
CA ILE A 511 8.55 27.46 50.19
C ILE A 511 8.23 26.44 51.28
N LYS A 512 7.22 25.59 51.04
CA LYS A 512 6.87 24.41 51.86
C LYS A 512 6.88 23.18 50.96
N ASP A 513 7.60 22.13 51.35
CA ASP A 513 7.72 20.86 50.60
C ASP A 513 8.15 21.03 49.13
N GLY A 514 9.05 21.99 48.86
CA GLY A 514 9.53 22.28 47.50
C GLY A 514 8.52 23.02 46.59
N LYS A 515 7.40 23.49 47.15
CA LYS A 515 6.37 24.28 46.45
C LYS A 515 6.19 25.66 47.09
N LEU A 516 5.65 26.60 46.33
CA LEU A 516 5.32 27.95 46.84
C LEU A 516 4.33 27.86 48.00
N ASP A 517 4.56 28.65 49.07
CA ASP A 517 3.69 28.68 50.25
C ASP A 517 2.27 29.15 49.88
N GLY A 518 1.29 28.27 50.08
CA GLY A 518 -0.05 28.51 49.55
C GLY A 518 -0.75 29.74 50.12
N ASP A 519 -0.48 30.12 51.36
CA ASP A 519 -1.10 31.29 52.00
C ASP A 519 -0.59 32.62 51.40
N ARG A 520 0.61 32.62 50.81
CA ARG A 520 1.26 33.81 50.23
C ARG A 520 1.07 33.94 48.72
N PHE A 521 0.70 32.85 48.07
CA PHE A 521 0.53 32.76 46.62
C PHE A 521 -0.89 32.29 46.23
N ASP A 522 -1.89 32.58 47.06
CA ASP A 522 -3.29 32.20 46.83
C ASP A 522 -3.96 33.03 45.72
N ALA A 523 -3.54 34.29 45.54
CA ALA A 523 -4.04 35.19 44.51
C ALA A 523 -2.94 36.13 43.99
N LEU A 524 -3.11 36.67 42.77
CA LEU A 524 -2.22 37.70 42.23
C LEU A 524 -2.22 38.95 43.12
N PRO A 525 -1.06 39.60 43.35
CA PRO A 525 -0.98 40.83 44.12
C PRO A 525 -1.89 41.93 43.55
N ALA A 526 -2.65 42.62 44.41
CA ALA A 526 -3.61 43.65 43.97
C ALA A 526 -2.96 44.76 43.11
N LYS A 527 -1.68 45.06 43.39
CA LYS A 527 -0.86 46.03 42.63
C LYS A 527 -0.68 45.66 41.16
N PHE A 528 -0.83 44.39 40.78
CA PHE A 528 -0.83 43.97 39.37
C PHE A 528 -1.91 44.71 38.57
N TRP A 529 -3.10 44.83 39.14
CA TRP A 529 -4.26 45.36 38.42
C TRP A 529 -4.21 46.88 38.25
N THR A 530 -3.50 47.58 39.14
CA THR A 530 -3.35 49.04 39.13
C THR A 530 -2.07 49.51 38.45
N GLU A 531 -0.95 48.85 38.72
CA GLU A 531 0.41 49.28 38.33
C GLU A 531 1.03 48.36 37.28
N GLY A 532 0.45 47.19 37.04
CA GLY A 532 1.00 46.18 36.14
C GLY A 532 2.23 45.49 36.73
N LEU A 533 3.15 45.11 35.85
CA LEU A 533 4.43 44.51 36.20
C LEU A 533 5.55 45.49 35.84
N PRO A 534 6.02 46.34 36.78
CA PRO A 534 6.97 47.43 36.52
C PRO A 534 8.42 46.92 36.43
N ILE A 535 8.67 45.92 35.57
CA ILE A 535 10.00 45.34 35.32
C ILE A 535 10.40 45.70 33.88
N ALA A 536 11.63 46.21 33.70
CA ALA A 536 12.08 46.80 32.43
C ALA A 536 11.98 45.84 31.22
N ASP A 537 12.25 44.54 31.43
CA ASP A 537 12.00 43.49 30.45
C ASP A 537 10.67 42.80 30.77
N PHE A 538 9.57 43.42 30.33
CA PHE A 538 8.22 42.92 30.59
C PHE A 538 8.02 41.49 30.09
N HIS A 539 8.57 41.13 28.92
CA HIS A 539 8.33 39.80 28.34
C HIS A 539 9.02 38.70 29.12
N SER A 540 10.30 38.87 29.46
CA SER A 540 11.02 37.89 30.30
C SER A 540 10.45 37.82 31.71
N ALA A 541 9.97 38.94 32.25
CA ALA A 541 9.31 38.98 33.54
C ALA A 541 7.94 38.28 33.50
N TRP A 542 7.17 38.43 32.42
CA TRP A 542 5.90 37.76 32.23
C TRP A 542 6.06 36.26 31.99
N ASP A 543 7.10 35.84 31.26
CA ASP A 543 7.49 34.43 31.15
C ASP A 543 7.74 33.82 32.54
N ALA A 544 8.49 34.50 33.40
CA ALA A 544 8.74 34.03 34.76
C ALA A 544 7.46 34.03 35.64
N LEU A 545 6.64 35.07 35.54
CA LEU A 545 5.38 35.18 36.27
C LEU A 545 4.39 34.08 35.88
N GLY A 546 4.32 33.70 34.60
CA GLY A 546 3.48 32.59 34.14
C GLY A 546 3.81 31.27 34.84
N TYR A 547 5.10 30.97 35.03
CA TYR A 547 5.53 29.79 35.79
C TYR A 547 5.27 29.90 37.30
N VAL A 548 5.39 31.10 37.88
CA VAL A 548 5.03 31.33 39.29
C VAL A 548 3.54 31.09 39.51
N ILE A 549 2.67 31.65 38.65
CA ILE A 549 1.23 31.44 38.71
C ILE A 549 0.91 29.94 38.56
N ALA A 550 1.45 29.27 37.55
CA ALA A 550 1.23 27.85 37.30
C ALA A 550 1.65 26.94 38.47
N ASN A 551 2.68 27.31 39.23
CA ASN A 551 3.17 26.56 40.39
C ASN A 551 2.62 27.05 41.73
N SER A 552 1.69 28.01 41.71
CA SER A 552 1.02 28.55 42.90
C SER A 552 -0.44 28.10 42.99
N PRO A 553 -1.06 28.13 44.20
CA PRO A 553 -2.50 27.92 44.32
C PRO A 553 -3.36 28.92 43.55
N ALA A 554 -2.83 30.10 43.21
CA ALA A 554 -3.50 31.06 42.32
C ALA A 554 -3.87 30.46 40.95
N SER A 555 -3.16 29.41 40.48
CA SER A 555 -3.55 28.66 39.27
C SER A 555 -4.92 27.97 39.37
N ARG A 556 -5.40 27.61 40.57
CA ARG A 556 -6.72 26.99 40.77
C ARG A 556 -7.86 27.95 40.48
N TYR A 557 -7.59 29.25 40.53
CA TYR A 557 -8.50 30.33 40.17
C TYR A 557 -8.25 30.87 38.75
N ALA A 558 -7.50 30.15 37.89
CA ALA A 558 -7.19 30.62 36.53
C ALA A 558 -8.43 30.84 35.64
N GLY A 559 -9.53 30.11 35.88
CA GLY A 559 -10.82 30.39 35.23
C GLY A 559 -11.53 31.64 35.77
N SER A 560 -11.01 32.25 36.83
CA SER A 560 -11.53 33.43 37.54
C SER A 560 -10.45 34.47 37.85
N LEU A 561 -9.39 34.58 37.03
CA LEU A 561 -8.56 35.79 37.02
C LEU A 561 -9.40 37.05 36.71
N TYR A 562 -10.54 36.85 36.06
CA TYR A 562 -11.60 37.83 35.93
C TYR A 562 -12.51 37.81 37.16
N ASN A 563 -12.23 38.66 38.14
CA ASN A 563 -13.16 38.93 39.22
C ASN A 563 -14.12 40.04 38.74
N LYS A 564 -15.43 39.74 38.61
CA LYS A 564 -16.46 40.67 38.10
C LYS A 564 -16.53 42.01 38.84
N GLU A 565 -15.92 42.09 40.02
CA GLU A 565 -15.93 43.25 40.91
C GLU A 565 -14.58 44.00 40.97
N GLN A 566 -13.51 43.52 40.33
CA GLN A 566 -12.18 44.16 40.40
C GLN A 566 -11.65 44.64 39.04
N SER A 567 -11.24 45.91 39.06
CA SER A 567 -10.57 46.75 38.06
C SER A 567 -10.24 46.15 36.69
N VAL A 568 -10.73 46.85 35.66
CA VAL A 568 -10.24 46.79 34.27
C VAL A 568 -8.71 46.91 34.26
N LEU A 569 -8.02 45.92 33.69
CA LEU A 569 -6.58 45.97 33.41
C LEU A 569 -6.20 47.33 32.83
N SER A 570 -5.10 47.92 33.30
CA SER A 570 -4.61 49.19 32.75
C SER A 570 -4.30 49.03 31.26
N GLU A 571 -4.53 50.09 30.48
CA GLU A 571 -4.33 50.04 29.02
C GLU A 571 -2.89 49.69 28.65
N LEU A 572 -1.92 50.13 29.46
CA LEU A 572 -0.51 49.81 29.29
C LEU A 572 -0.22 48.31 29.44
N VAL A 573 -0.84 47.64 30.42
CA VAL A 573 -0.67 46.19 30.62
C VAL A 573 -1.34 45.41 29.50
N LYS A 574 -2.52 45.85 29.03
CA LYS A 574 -3.17 45.22 27.87
C LYS A 574 -2.30 45.28 26.61
N VAL A 575 -1.74 46.45 26.32
CA VAL A 575 -0.84 46.61 25.17
C VAL A 575 0.38 45.70 25.33
N ALA A 576 1.00 45.67 26.52
CA ALA A 576 2.16 44.82 26.77
C ALA A 576 1.85 43.31 26.68
N LEU A 577 0.67 42.85 27.11
CA LEU A 577 0.21 41.46 26.95
C LEU A 577 -0.11 41.12 25.48
N LEU A 578 -0.71 42.03 24.74
CA LEU A 578 -0.96 41.85 23.31
C LEU A 578 0.35 41.79 22.52
N GLU A 579 1.33 42.63 22.86
CA GLU A 579 2.68 42.56 22.33
C GLU A 579 3.40 41.27 22.75
N HIS A 580 3.12 40.77 23.97
CA HIS A 580 3.64 39.49 24.46
C HIS A 580 3.19 38.32 23.57
N ILE A 581 1.91 38.23 23.23
CA ILE A 581 1.37 37.13 22.39
C ILE A 581 1.82 37.25 20.91
N SER A 582 2.40 38.38 20.51
CA SER A 582 2.80 38.60 19.12
C SER A 582 3.82 37.55 18.65
N PRO A 583 3.53 36.80 17.58
CA PRO A 583 4.43 35.76 17.06
C PRO A 583 5.74 36.34 16.47
N SER A 584 5.78 37.66 16.23
CA SER A 584 6.97 38.37 15.78
C SER A 584 7.91 38.81 16.90
N ARG A 585 7.54 38.61 18.17
CA ARG A 585 8.39 38.96 19.32
C ARG A 585 9.66 38.09 19.34
N ALA A 586 10.78 38.70 19.75
CA ALA A 586 12.01 37.96 20.03
C ALA A 586 11.76 36.89 21.10
N LYS A 587 12.07 35.61 20.78
CA LYS A 587 11.77 34.43 21.62
C LYS A 587 10.26 34.10 21.78
N ALA A 588 9.38 34.62 20.92
CA ALA A 588 8.00 34.14 20.84
C ALA A 588 7.96 32.65 20.47
N LEU A 589 6.92 31.94 20.94
CA LEU A 589 6.61 30.61 20.46
C LEU A 589 6.41 30.67 18.95
N GLN A 590 7.28 29.96 18.22
CA GLN A 590 7.09 29.83 16.79
C GLN A 590 5.88 28.93 16.55
N PRO A 591 4.90 29.36 15.74
CA PRO A 591 3.78 28.50 15.41
C PRO A 591 4.32 27.19 14.82
N ARG A 592 3.76 26.05 15.24
CA ARG A 592 4.09 24.77 14.62
C ARG A 592 3.86 24.93 13.12
N LEU A 593 4.92 24.77 12.32
CA LEU A 593 4.83 24.74 10.87
C LEU A 593 4.02 23.51 10.47
N THR A 594 2.70 23.66 10.37
CA THR A 594 1.85 22.65 9.76
C THR A 594 2.21 22.56 8.29
N LYS A 595 2.73 21.40 7.87
CA LYS A 595 3.05 21.10 6.47
C LYS A 595 1.83 20.99 5.54
N LYS A 596 0.63 21.25 6.03
CA LYS A 596 -0.58 21.34 5.20
C LYS A 596 -0.72 22.78 4.71
N GLN A 597 -0.45 23.02 3.43
CA GLN A 597 -0.92 24.22 2.75
C GLN A 597 -2.45 24.13 2.68
N LEU A 598 -3.12 24.92 3.50
CA LEU A 598 -4.55 25.14 3.33
C LEU A 598 -4.71 26.05 2.10
N ASP A 599 -5.32 25.56 1.04
CA ASP A 599 -5.63 26.37 -0.14
C ASP A 599 -6.81 27.28 0.18
N ILE A 600 -6.50 28.40 0.83
CA ILE A 600 -7.49 29.37 1.32
C ILE A 600 -8.32 29.93 0.15
N GLU A 601 -7.72 30.11 -1.02
CA GLU A 601 -8.41 30.59 -2.22
C GLU A 601 -9.44 29.56 -2.71
N HIS A 602 -9.10 28.28 -2.69
CA HIS A 602 -10.05 27.19 -2.98
C HIS A 602 -11.27 27.23 -2.05
N TYR A 603 -11.08 27.32 -0.73
CA TYR A 603 -12.21 27.33 0.21
C TYR A 603 -13.00 28.64 0.20
N CYS A 604 -12.35 29.80 0.01
CA CYS A 604 -13.04 31.08 -0.11
C CYS A 604 -13.84 31.21 -1.41
N SER A 605 -13.49 30.45 -2.44
CA SER A 605 -14.23 30.41 -3.71
C SER A 605 -15.51 29.56 -3.66
N GLN A 606 -15.70 28.75 -2.61
CA GLN A 606 -16.89 27.90 -2.47
C GLN A 606 -18.04 28.63 -1.77
N GLY A 607 -19.26 28.45 -2.29
CA GLY A 607 -20.47 28.95 -1.65
C GLY A 607 -20.79 28.18 -0.36
N LEU A 608 -21.34 28.87 0.63
CA LEU A 608 -21.68 28.32 1.96
C LEU A 608 -22.48 27.00 1.90
N THR A 609 -23.42 26.89 0.95
CA THR A 609 -24.23 25.68 0.75
C THR A 609 -23.38 24.48 0.29
N ALA A 610 -22.36 24.71 -0.53
CA ALA A 610 -21.44 23.65 -0.99
C ALA A 610 -20.51 23.19 0.15
N LEU A 611 -20.08 24.11 1.01
CA LEU A 611 -19.28 23.79 2.20
C LEU A 611 -20.08 22.99 3.24
N LEU A 612 -21.35 23.33 3.45
CA LEU A 612 -22.22 22.63 4.41
C LEU A 612 -22.68 21.25 3.91
N LEU A 613 -22.73 21.04 2.60
CA LEU A 613 -23.07 19.76 1.97
C LEU A 613 -21.84 18.92 1.60
N SER A 614 -20.64 19.43 1.88
CA SER A 614 -19.41 18.68 1.68
C SER A 614 -19.39 17.47 2.61
N LYS A 615 -19.09 16.29 2.06
CA LYS A 615 -18.97 15.05 2.82
C LYS A 615 -17.69 14.96 3.66
N ASN A 616 -16.81 15.96 3.55
CA ASN A 616 -15.60 16.04 4.34
C ASN A 616 -15.93 16.65 5.70
N ASP A 617 -15.45 16.02 6.77
CA ASP A 617 -15.57 16.55 8.13
C ASP A 617 -14.84 17.91 8.19
N PRO A 618 -15.51 19.02 8.57
CA PRO A 618 -14.86 20.31 8.73
C PRO A 618 -13.62 20.26 9.64
N PHE A 619 -13.64 19.40 10.66
CA PHE A 619 -12.53 19.21 11.60
C PHE A 619 -11.33 18.49 10.98
N SER A 620 -11.51 17.78 9.86
CA SER A 620 -10.40 17.19 9.09
C SER A 620 -9.62 18.24 8.30
N THR A 621 -10.30 19.31 7.89
CA THR A 621 -9.73 20.43 7.13
C THR A 621 -9.07 21.44 8.08
N PHE A 622 -9.73 21.72 9.20
CA PHE A 622 -9.22 22.55 10.29
C PHE A 622 -8.82 21.67 11.46
N THR A 623 -7.71 20.94 11.29
CA THR A 623 -7.21 20.08 12.37
C THR A 623 -6.71 20.96 13.50
N TYR A 624 -7.45 20.98 14.62
CA TYR A 624 -7.02 21.64 15.85
C TYR A 624 -5.83 20.84 16.41
N SER A 625 -4.58 21.20 16.06
CA SER A 625 -3.45 20.79 16.90
C SER A 625 -3.64 21.54 18.21
N PRO A 626 -3.68 20.89 19.37
CA PRO A 626 -3.48 21.62 20.61
C PRO A 626 -2.14 22.35 20.45
N VAL A 627 -2.20 23.68 20.50
CA VAL A 627 -1.02 24.52 20.55
C VAL A 627 -0.35 24.17 21.88
N ASP A 628 0.90 23.74 21.85
CA ASP A 628 1.70 23.78 23.07
C ASP A 628 1.82 25.27 23.44
N THR A 629 1.00 25.73 24.39
CA THR A 629 1.04 27.09 24.91
C THR A 629 1.97 27.13 26.11
N SER A 630 2.90 28.09 26.16
CA SER A 630 3.63 28.38 27.40
C SER A 630 2.65 28.87 28.48
N TRP A 631 3.03 28.76 29.75
CA TRP A 631 2.19 29.32 30.82
C TRP A 631 1.99 30.82 30.67
N SER A 632 3.00 31.56 30.18
CA SER A 632 2.89 32.99 29.92
C SER A 632 1.90 33.32 28.80
N ASP A 633 1.91 32.59 27.69
CA ASP A 633 0.94 32.79 26.60
C ASP A 633 -0.47 32.38 27.04
N TYR A 634 -0.59 31.28 27.80
CA TYR A 634 -1.86 30.84 28.39
C TYR A 634 -2.49 31.92 29.27
N TYR A 635 -1.74 32.50 30.22
CA TYR A 635 -2.28 33.54 31.10
C TYR A 635 -2.45 34.89 30.39
N SER A 636 -1.70 35.19 29.34
CA SER A 636 -1.93 36.37 28.51
C SER A 636 -3.25 36.30 27.74
N ILE A 637 -3.66 35.10 27.32
CA ILE A 637 -4.93 34.87 26.60
C ILE A 637 -6.12 34.89 27.58
N GLN A 638 -5.92 34.49 28.83
CA GLN A 638 -6.97 34.46 29.86
C GLN A 638 -7.31 35.84 30.45
N LEU A 639 -6.35 36.77 30.43
CA LEU A 639 -6.48 38.15 30.94
C LEU A 639 -6.91 39.11 29.82
#